data_AF-A0A1D3RZF9-F1
#
_entry.id   AF-A0A1D3RZF9-F1
#
_cell.length_a   1.000
_cell.length_b   1.000
_cell.length_c   1.000
_cell.angle_alpha   90.00
_cell.angle_beta   90.00
_cell.angle_gamma   90.00
#
_symmetry.space_group_name_H-M   'P 1'
#
loop_
_entity.id
_entity.type
_entity.pdbx_description
1 polymer ?
#
loop_
_entity_poly.entity_id
_entity_poly.type
_entity_poly.pdbx_seq_one_letter_code
_entity_poly.pdbx_strand_id
1 'polypeptide(L)'
;MIICSFIILFLYIFLNTNKQVTLGIRINKAFKITDKNQLRTKKNNSSNSCVTNKILFIDEKKKNNLTVHVKRGKDRYLKNREKINDYMLFNHINPKLQNIGFATKSTYRYNLNRGHINSIFNFIYLLKGNNPKKYFITSTHKMNKSDSNNLKRYNAENEESAYLNIDQNGGSKQNEYKHMTSEQVRNNFINYFKNKNHTVVDSASVIPYNDNTLLFTNAGMNQFKKIFLGNVDKNSDLGKLKRCVDTQKCIRAGGKHNDLDDVGKDVYHHTFFEMLGNWSFGDYFKEESIEYAWDLLTNVYKINPDRLYVTYFGGDKNLPSCPPDLEAKKIWSKYLDEKRILPFGMKDNFWEMAETGPCGPCSEIHYDRIGNRDASDLVNKDDPSVLEIWNIVFMQYNKDEKKNMNKLPSPCIDTGMGLERITSILQNVQSNYDTDLFTPIFKQIKEIFNDIPNYQGKINEEDPDKIDYAYRVISDHIRCATIAISDGCIPSNEGRNYVIRRIIRRAVRVGKQVFNIKSNVLWFYKLVDSVCKILGNCFKDLQNEEKVNYIKNVIMQEELIFNKTLEKGVDQFNKIIKKCHQKPNNSNNLFSGKDAFDLYTSYGFPIDLIEIMCEEKNVKLNMEEFNTLFKKHQLVSDTNNFKINKIIDLPVEKAHEIKCKYNVLPTIDHHKYNWNNTFEIPKSKEENKDNLRLKSSVQIIYDGNFLDEIVHTDDDAKESSSGEKTENKQKKYALILKETNFYYENGGQIYDTGFIQNESMKFQVLNVQKMNDYILHIGVLLNGHIKKNDAIETVVDFERRKLIACNHTATHLLNFALRKVLTDQVNQKKNKCDNNGEKKESSLEDSSETRNKLEGSSIFNCDQKGSLVDDEKLRFDFSFIENINMDVLNKLETEINNIVKEELNVSVKTMDLNESKKIKGIRAIFEEDYADKVNVVFISKNADDILNNLDINYTYLCSIELCGGTHIGNTKYIKEFIITSEESIGKGIHRINAVTNKKAEEINKKFNDIVAKYKHVFDDPNENKLTDVQNYKRILKEDKFLPLIKKNKILDDLEIIEKDIVEKKKNAQKELFNKAMSIGKLYATENKDNILLDIKLFTEINGNQKVLEKVAQAYTKANKNLSYFFIIHDENNTYCVLEIRDSLKGKGMQADTFMKQVMESVEGNSGGGKNKAFGSSGKDKGTTIKQAAEEVIKKYL
;
A
#
# COMPACT_ATOMS: atom_id res chain seq x y z
N MET A 1 -18.17 -30.61 8.73
CA MET A 1 -18.13 -31.74 9.70
C MET A 1 -16.75 -32.41 9.82
N ILE A 2 -15.90 -32.46 8.78
CA ILE A 2 -14.56 -33.08 8.86
C ILE A 2 -13.56 -32.29 9.75
N ILE A 3 -13.74 -30.97 9.88
CA ILE A 3 -12.91 -30.12 10.76
C ILE A 3 -13.22 -30.39 12.25
N CYS A 4 -14.47 -30.71 12.60
CA CYS A 4 -14.83 -31.10 13.97
C CYS A 4 -14.23 -32.47 14.35
N SER A 5 -14.13 -33.40 13.40
CA SER A 5 -13.53 -34.72 13.64
C SER A 5 -12.01 -34.66 13.82
N PHE A 6 -11.32 -33.71 13.19
CA PHE A 6 -9.88 -33.50 13.39
C PHE A 6 -9.56 -32.87 14.75
N ILE A 7 -10.39 -31.96 15.22
CA ILE A 7 -10.20 -31.29 16.53
C ILE A 7 -10.47 -32.28 17.68
N ILE A 8 -11.45 -33.17 17.54
CA ILE A 8 -11.75 -34.21 18.54
C ILE A 8 -10.67 -35.30 18.55
N LEU A 9 -10.10 -35.67 17.40
CA LEU A 9 -9.00 -36.63 17.32
C LEU A 9 -7.69 -36.06 17.88
N PHE A 10 -7.44 -34.75 17.69
CA PHE A 10 -6.26 -34.07 18.25
C PHE A 10 -6.36 -33.91 19.77
N LEU A 11 -7.55 -33.60 20.31
CA LEU A 11 -7.81 -33.55 21.74
C LEU A 11 -7.75 -34.94 22.41
N TYR A 12 -8.17 -36.00 21.71
CA TYR A 12 -8.12 -37.38 22.21
C TYR A 12 -6.70 -37.96 22.24
N ILE A 13 -5.84 -37.58 21.29
CA ILE A 13 -4.42 -38.00 21.24
C ILE A 13 -3.59 -37.25 22.29
N PHE A 14 -3.91 -35.99 22.57
CA PHE A 14 -3.18 -35.17 23.55
C PHE A 14 -3.52 -35.54 25.01
N LEU A 15 -4.70 -36.11 25.26
CA LEU A 15 -5.15 -36.51 26.60
C LEU A 15 -4.72 -37.92 27.03
N ASN A 16 -4.13 -38.75 26.15
CA ASN A 16 -3.89 -40.18 26.43
C ASN A 16 -2.44 -40.68 26.30
N THR A 17 -1.45 -39.81 26.07
CA THR A 17 -0.03 -40.21 26.07
C THR A 17 0.69 -39.73 27.32
N ASN A 18 0.42 -40.40 28.43
CA ASN A 18 1.27 -40.39 29.63
C ASN A 18 2.57 -41.13 29.34
N LYS A 19 3.66 -40.40 29.06
CA LYS A 19 5.02 -40.71 29.59
C LYS A 19 6.02 -39.56 29.36
N GLN A 20 6.26 -38.87 30.47
CA GLN A 20 7.51 -38.31 31.01
C GLN A 20 8.61 -37.82 30.05
N VAL A 21 8.75 -36.48 30.00
CA VAL A 21 10.07 -35.83 30.13
C VAL A 21 9.98 -34.80 31.27
N THR A 22 10.78 -35.01 32.30
CA THR A 22 10.92 -34.22 33.53
C THR A 22 12.04 -33.19 33.41
N LEU A 23 11.78 -31.95 33.82
CA LEU A 23 12.64 -30.96 34.52
C LEU A 23 12.01 -29.57 34.27
N GLY A 24 11.65 -28.71 35.21
CA GLY A 24 11.82 -28.65 36.66
C GLY A 24 11.79 -27.17 37.03
N ILE A 25 10.66 -26.66 37.54
CA ILE A 25 10.61 -25.33 38.17
C ILE A 25 10.17 -25.51 39.61
N ARG A 26 11.12 -25.24 40.51
CA ARG A 26 10.98 -25.15 41.96
C ARG A 26 10.09 -23.96 42.33
N ILE A 27 9.11 -24.23 43.18
CA ILE A 27 8.44 -23.25 44.03
C ILE A 27 9.18 -23.26 45.39
N ASN A 28 9.50 -22.08 45.92
CA ASN A 28 9.82 -21.84 47.34
C ASN A 28 9.13 -20.52 47.74
N LYS A 29 8.01 -20.59 48.50
CA LYS A 29 7.87 -20.39 49.97
C LYS A 29 7.98 -18.91 50.37
N ALA A 30 7.06 -18.31 51.13
CA ALA A 30 6.69 -18.70 52.51
C ALA A 30 5.45 -17.93 53.08
N PHE A 31 4.58 -18.66 53.83
CA PHE A 31 3.90 -18.39 55.13
C PHE A 31 3.04 -17.11 55.37
N LYS A 32 1.93 -17.06 56.15
CA LYS A 32 1.41 -17.77 57.36
C LYS A 32 -0.11 -17.40 57.51
N ILE A 33 -1.07 -18.35 57.57
CA ILE A 33 -1.83 -18.91 58.74
C ILE A 33 -2.32 -17.91 59.82
N THR A 34 -3.64 -18.01 60.15
CA THR A 34 -4.39 -17.91 61.43
C THR A 34 -5.61 -16.98 61.32
N ASP A 35 -6.83 -17.20 61.83
CA ASP A 35 -7.52 -18.28 62.55
C ASP A 35 -9.04 -17.90 62.53
N LYS A 36 -9.96 -18.85 62.30
CA LYS A 36 -11.05 -19.32 63.21
C LYS A 36 -12.41 -18.61 63.28
N ASN A 37 -13.41 -19.50 63.32
CA ASN A 37 -14.74 -19.47 63.98
C ASN A 37 -15.90 -18.78 63.24
N GLN A 38 -17.14 -19.27 63.19
CA GLN A 38 -17.78 -20.53 63.61
C GLN A 38 -19.23 -20.55 63.04
N LEU A 39 -19.74 -21.74 62.66
CA LEU A 39 -21.04 -22.37 63.07
C LEU A 39 -22.31 -21.49 63.23
N ARG A 40 -23.56 -21.88 62.96
CA ARG A 40 -24.30 -23.08 62.48
C ARG A 40 -25.80 -22.73 62.70
N THR A 41 -26.72 -23.30 61.91
CA THR A 41 -28.08 -23.86 62.26
C THR A 41 -28.99 -23.73 61.03
N LYS A 42 -29.23 -24.75 60.19
CA LYS A 42 -30.11 -25.93 60.34
C LYS A 42 -31.52 -25.62 60.89
N LYS A 43 -32.54 -25.78 60.02
CA LYS A 43 -33.72 -26.60 60.33
C LYS A 43 -34.33 -27.19 59.04
N ASN A 44 -34.39 -28.52 59.04
CA ASN A 44 -35.09 -29.39 58.10
C ASN A 44 -36.60 -29.32 58.35
N ASN A 45 -37.40 -29.66 57.33
CA ASN A 45 -38.44 -30.70 57.38
C ASN A 45 -38.95 -30.94 55.95
N SER A 46 -38.69 -32.14 55.40
CA SER A 46 -39.68 -33.19 55.10
C SER A 46 -40.53 -32.86 53.86
N SER A 47 -40.68 -33.69 52.82
CA SER A 47 -40.69 -35.15 52.75
C SER A 47 -40.88 -35.59 51.28
N ASN A 48 -40.34 -36.78 50.99
CA ASN A 48 -40.75 -37.74 49.94
C ASN A 48 -40.42 -37.49 48.47
N SER A 49 -39.28 -38.10 48.13
CA SER A 49 -38.83 -38.67 46.88
C SER A 49 -39.80 -39.66 46.21
N CYS A 50 -39.72 -39.75 44.87
CA CYS A 50 -39.08 -40.86 44.13
C CYS A 50 -39.90 -41.39 42.93
N VAL A 51 -39.17 -41.70 41.85
CA VAL A 51 -39.47 -42.65 40.74
C VAL A 51 -40.51 -42.14 39.72
N THR A 52 -40.20 -41.95 38.43
CA THR A 52 -39.52 -42.85 37.46
C THR A 52 -38.40 -42.11 36.67
N ASN A 53 -37.14 -42.54 36.58
CA ASN A 53 -36.56 -43.79 36.00
C ASN A 53 -37.04 -44.04 34.56
N LYS A 54 -36.31 -44.57 33.58
CA LYS A 54 -34.95 -45.10 33.37
C LYS A 54 -34.90 -45.31 31.84
N ILE A 55 -33.80 -44.99 31.16
CA ILE A 55 -32.91 -45.99 30.53
C ILE A 55 -33.62 -47.29 30.11
N LEU A 56 -33.78 -47.53 28.80
CA LEU A 56 -33.39 -48.79 28.14
C LEU A 56 -33.66 -48.76 26.63
N PHE A 57 -32.70 -49.34 25.93
CA PHE A 57 -32.73 -49.72 24.52
C PHE A 57 -33.40 -51.11 24.36
N ILE A 58 -33.99 -51.33 23.18
CA ILE A 58 -34.24 -52.60 22.44
C ILE A 58 -35.64 -53.27 22.55
N ASP A 59 -36.22 -53.37 21.33
CA ASP A 59 -37.18 -54.31 20.70
C ASP A 59 -38.38 -54.90 21.43
N GLU A 60 -39.57 -54.70 20.83
CA GLU A 60 -40.33 -55.79 20.20
C GLU A 60 -41.44 -55.28 19.24
N LYS A 61 -41.59 -55.97 18.11
CA LYS A 61 -42.62 -55.77 17.08
C LYS A 61 -43.95 -56.43 17.47
N LYS A 62 -45.10 -55.84 17.09
CA LYS A 62 -46.14 -56.54 16.30
C LYS A 62 -47.21 -55.60 15.72
N LYS A 63 -47.59 -55.96 14.49
CA LYS A 63 -48.50 -55.31 13.54
C LYS A 63 -49.94 -55.19 14.06
N ASN A 64 -50.62 -54.12 13.66
CA ASN A 64 -51.91 -54.26 12.96
C ASN A 64 -52.03 -53.18 11.86
N ASN A 65 -51.92 -53.71 10.63
CA ASN A 65 -52.25 -53.20 9.30
C ASN A 65 -51.72 -51.83 8.85
N LEU A 66 -50.66 -51.77 8.03
CA LEU A 66 -50.66 -52.00 6.57
C LEU A 66 -51.71 -51.16 5.81
N THR A 67 -51.25 -50.03 5.30
CA THR A 67 -51.32 -49.78 3.85
C THR A 67 -49.99 -49.23 3.37
N VAL A 68 -49.26 -50.08 2.64
CA VAL A 68 -48.28 -49.68 1.63
C VAL A 68 -49.03 -49.66 0.30
N HIS A 69 -48.55 -48.85 -0.64
CA HIS A 69 -48.69 -48.95 -2.10
C HIS A 69 -49.55 -47.92 -2.85
N VAL A 70 -48.83 -47.06 -3.59
CA VAL A 70 -48.71 -47.06 -5.06
C VAL A 70 -49.99 -46.89 -5.89
N LYS A 71 -49.89 -45.84 -6.73
CA LYS A 71 -50.31 -45.72 -8.15
C LYS A 71 -51.63 -45.02 -8.51
N ARG A 72 -51.42 -44.07 -9.44
CA ARG A 72 -52.13 -43.85 -10.70
C ARG A 72 -53.65 -43.70 -10.63
N GLY A 73 -54.07 -42.44 -10.77
CA GLY A 73 -54.32 -41.91 -12.11
C GLY A 73 -55.73 -42.12 -12.66
N LYS A 74 -56.29 -41.02 -13.15
CA LYS A 74 -57.16 -40.87 -14.34
C LYS A 74 -57.51 -39.38 -14.37
N ASP A 75 -56.91 -38.60 -15.24
CA ASP A 75 -57.11 -38.51 -16.69
C ASP A 75 -57.76 -37.16 -16.98
N ARG A 76 -56.98 -36.25 -17.56
CA ARG A 76 -57.19 -35.69 -18.92
C ARG A 76 -56.23 -34.51 -19.06
N TYR A 77 -55.08 -34.73 -19.71
CA TYR A 77 -54.86 -34.48 -21.14
C TYR A 77 -55.22 -33.06 -21.57
N LEU A 78 -54.19 -32.25 -21.84
CA LEU A 78 -53.85 -31.63 -23.14
C LEU A 78 -52.64 -30.69 -22.87
N LYS A 79 -51.42 -31.06 -23.28
CA LYS A 79 -50.81 -30.71 -24.58
C LYS A 79 -51.01 -29.25 -24.98
N ASN A 80 -49.94 -28.46 -24.87
CA ASN A 80 -49.29 -27.66 -25.94
C ASN A 80 -48.38 -26.63 -25.26
N ARG A 81 -47.08 -26.62 -25.53
CA ARG A 81 -46.41 -25.97 -26.68
C ARG A 81 -46.73 -24.47 -26.77
N GLU A 82 -45.62 -23.74 -26.82
CA GLU A 82 -45.45 -22.47 -27.52
C GLU A 82 -45.88 -21.18 -26.82
N LYS A 83 -44.86 -20.32 -26.71
CA LYS A 83 -44.82 -18.96 -27.26
C LYS A 83 -45.31 -17.80 -26.40
N ILE A 84 -44.40 -16.81 -26.42
CA ILE A 84 -44.65 -15.38 -26.67
C ILE A 84 -44.94 -14.54 -25.42
N ASN A 85 -43.91 -13.78 -25.02
CA ASN A 85 -43.85 -12.33 -25.24
C ASN A 85 -45.10 -11.52 -24.83
N ASP A 86 -44.94 -10.56 -23.90
CA ASP A 86 -44.69 -9.15 -24.26
C ASP A 86 -45.08 -8.17 -23.13
N TYR A 87 -44.16 -7.23 -22.90
CA TYR A 87 -44.35 -5.78 -22.79
C TYR A 87 -45.72 -5.20 -22.41
N MET A 88 -45.73 -4.29 -21.42
CA MET A 88 -45.77 -2.82 -21.61
C MET A 88 -45.99 -2.13 -20.24
N LEU A 89 -45.16 -1.17 -19.83
CA LEU A 89 -45.24 0.26 -20.16
C LEU A 89 -46.61 0.88 -19.86
N PHE A 90 -46.69 1.77 -18.85
CA PHE A 90 -47.59 2.92 -18.90
C PHE A 90 -47.01 4.09 -18.07
N ASN A 91 -46.39 5.02 -18.78
CA ASN A 91 -46.41 6.45 -18.46
C ASN A 91 -47.66 7.03 -19.14
N HIS A 92 -48.51 7.72 -18.36
CA HIS A 92 -49.10 9.05 -18.65
C HIS A 92 -50.53 9.24 -18.10
N ILE A 93 -50.64 10.31 -17.29
CA ILE A 93 -51.66 11.37 -17.32
C ILE A 93 -53.11 10.98 -16.97
N ASN A 94 -53.58 11.51 -15.84
CA ASN A 94 -54.93 12.02 -15.71
C ASN A 94 -54.86 13.54 -15.45
N PRO A 95 -55.38 14.40 -16.36
CA PRO A 95 -55.37 15.85 -16.24
C PRO A 95 -56.78 16.35 -15.89
N LYS A 96 -57.06 16.78 -14.66
CA LYS A 96 -58.28 17.55 -14.35
C LYS A 96 -58.29 18.27 -13.00
N LEU A 97 -57.21 18.96 -12.65
CA LEU A 97 -57.25 20.07 -11.70
C LEU A 97 -56.40 21.23 -12.24
N GLN A 98 -56.91 21.86 -13.30
CA GLN A 98 -56.63 23.27 -13.60
C GLN A 98 -57.86 24.07 -13.14
N ASN A 99 -57.70 24.92 -12.14
CA ASN A 99 -57.85 26.36 -12.33
C ASN A 99 -57.64 27.14 -11.03
N ILE A 100 -57.16 28.37 -11.21
CA ILE A 100 -56.64 29.35 -10.26
C ILE A 100 -55.17 29.07 -9.89
N GLY A 101 -54.17 29.87 -10.26
CA GLY A 101 -54.20 31.20 -10.85
C GLY A 101 -53.17 32.10 -10.16
N PHE A 102 -52.01 32.22 -10.82
CA PHE A 102 -51.07 33.35 -10.81
C PHE A 102 -50.16 33.68 -9.61
N ALA A 103 -48.88 33.69 -9.99
CA ALA A 103 -47.92 34.80 -9.89
C ALA A 103 -46.87 34.78 -8.76
N THR A 104 -45.66 35.04 -9.23
CA THR A 104 -44.34 34.87 -8.64
C THR A 104 -43.75 36.17 -8.06
N LYS A 105 -42.65 35.99 -7.34
CA LYS A 105 -41.48 36.90 -7.12
C LYS A 105 -41.53 37.94 -6.00
N SER A 106 -40.61 37.79 -5.03
CA SER A 106 -39.54 38.76 -4.64
C SER A 106 -38.90 38.31 -3.29
N THR A 107 -37.67 37.75 -3.27
CA THR A 107 -36.32 38.37 -3.14
C THR A 107 -35.80 38.68 -1.71
N TYR A 108 -34.59 38.14 -1.43
CA TYR A 108 -33.45 38.64 -0.62
C TYR A 108 -33.34 38.48 0.93
N ARG A 109 -32.25 37.77 1.31
CA ARG A 109 -31.28 37.87 2.45
C ARG A 109 -31.66 38.66 3.72
N TYR A 110 -31.53 38.04 4.92
CA TYR A 110 -30.37 38.20 5.83
C TYR A 110 -30.47 37.35 7.13
N ASN A 111 -29.29 36.96 7.64
CA ASN A 111 -28.98 36.29 8.91
C ASN A 111 -29.53 36.98 10.16
N LEU A 112 -29.85 36.21 11.21
CA LEU A 112 -29.78 36.65 12.62
C LEU A 112 -29.51 35.48 13.60
N ASN A 113 -28.24 35.38 14.00
CA ASN A 113 -27.65 35.14 15.32
C ASN A 113 -28.26 34.13 16.33
N ARG A 114 -27.48 33.08 16.59
CA ARG A 114 -27.38 32.37 17.88
C ARG A 114 -26.65 33.27 18.89
N GLY A 115 -27.40 34.11 19.59
CA GLY A 115 -26.97 34.79 20.80
C GLY A 115 -28.11 34.72 21.82
N HIS A 116 -28.09 33.69 22.67
CA HIS A 116 -28.77 33.56 23.99
C HIS A 116 -28.76 32.10 24.50
N ILE A 117 -27.64 31.38 24.33
CA ILE A 117 -27.33 30.17 25.10
C ILE A 117 -25.96 30.35 25.72
N ASN A 118 -25.85 31.34 26.61
CA ASN A 118 -24.73 31.46 27.56
C ASN A 118 -25.03 32.47 28.68
N SER A 119 -26.18 32.31 29.35
CA SER A 119 -26.42 32.99 30.63
C SER A 119 -27.18 32.13 31.65
N ILE A 120 -27.05 30.80 31.58
CA ILE A 120 -27.44 29.88 32.67
C ILE A 120 -26.46 28.69 32.68
N PHE A 121 -25.16 28.96 32.76
CA PHE A 121 -24.18 27.88 33.01
C PHE A 121 -23.14 28.19 34.06
N ASN A 122 -23.24 29.31 34.75
CA ASN A 122 -22.45 29.56 35.95
C ASN A 122 -23.39 30.14 37.01
N PHE A 123 -23.83 29.28 37.94
CA PHE A 123 -23.78 29.47 39.40
C PHE A 123 -24.84 28.66 40.19
N ILE A 124 -24.96 27.34 39.94
CA ILE A 124 -25.45 26.35 40.92
C ILE A 124 -24.66 25.05 40.65
N TYR A 125 -23.36 25.01 40.94
CA TYR A 125 -22.83 24.55 42.22
C TYR A 125 -23.61 25.03 43.45
N LEU A 126 -24.61 24.27 43.86
CA LEU A 126 -25.16 24.32 45.22
C LEU A 126 -25.71 22.94 45.58
N LEU A 127 -24.78 22.14 46.09
CA LEU A 127 -24.93 21.12 47.12
C LEU A 127 -26.03 20.06 46.92
N LYS A 128 -25.58 18.80 46.86
CA LYS A 128 -26.39 17.63 47.23
C LYS A 128 -27.12 17.92 48.55
N GLY A 129 -28.43 18.14 48.47
CA GLY A 129 -29.35 18.17 49.60
C GLY A 129 -29.68 19.56 50.17
N ASN A 130 -30.87 20.09 49.84
CA ASN A 130 -32.01 20.24 50.76
C ASN A 130 -33.23 20.91 50.08
N ASN A 131 -34.44 20.43 50.41
CA ASN A 131 -35.80 20.85 49.97
C ASN A 131 -36.17 22.34 50.28
N PRO A 132 -37.38 22.87 49.94
CA PRO A 132 -38.10 23.03 48.66
C PRO A 132 -38.73 24.46 48.46
N LYS A 133 -39.22 24.81 47.24
CA LYS A 133 -40.44 25.63 46.88
C LYS A 133 -40.29 26.23 45.45
N LYS A 134 -41.09 25.80 44.45
CA LYS A 134 -42.40 26.33 43.98
C LYS A 134 -42.33 27.69 43.23
N TYR A 135 -42.34 27.70 41.89
CA TYR A 135 -43.50 27.99 41.01
C TYR A 135 -43.09 28.24 39.54
N PHE A 136 -44.11 28.23 38.69
CA PHE A 136 -44.20 27.95 37.26
C PHE A 136 -44.58 29.23 36.46
N ILE A 137 -44.51 29.15 35.12
CA ILE A 137 -45.36 29.81 34.08
C ILE A 137 -44.80 31.02 33.27
N THR A 138 -44.47 30.69 32.00
CA THR A 138 -44.87 31.20 30.66
C THR A 138 -44.62 32.62 30.10
N SER A 139 -44.12 32.60 28.83
CA SER A 139 -44.58 33.24 27.58
C SER A 139 -44.39 34.75 27.26
N THR A 140 -43.63 34.98 26.18
CA THR A 140 -43.84 35.88 25.00
C THR A 140 -44.16 37.37 25.17
N HIS A 141 -43.34 38.29 24.60
CA HIS A 141 -43.72 39.26 23.53
C HIS A 141 -42.60 40.25 23.14
N LYS A 142 -42.83 40.96 22.02
CA LYS A 142 -41.97 41.69 21.07
C LYS A 142 -41.40 43.08 21.51
N MET A 143 -40.33 43.47 20.79
CA MET A 143 -39.85 44.78 20.28
C MET A 143 -40.32 46.12 20.90
N ASN A 144 -39.39 47.07 21.07
CA ASN A 144 -39.41 48.36 20.33
C ASN A 144 -38.07 49.14 20.39
N LYS A 145 -37.84 49.95 19.34
CA LYS A 145 -36.78 50.96 19.13
C LYS A 145 -37.14 52.27 19.85
N SER A 146 -36.15 52.99 20.39
CA SER A 146 -35.95 54.44 20.12
C SER A 146 -34.60 54.95 20.65
N ASP A 147 -34.10 55.99 19.98
CA ASP A 147 -33.18 57.03 20.46
C ASP A 147 -31.67 56.88 20.26
N SER A 148 -31.30 57.21 19.02
CA SER A 148 -30.09 57.91 18.62
C SER A 148 -29.83 59.19 19.44
N ASN A 149 -28.64 59.31 20.04
CA ASN A 149 -27.74 60.48 19.91
C ASN A 149 -26.49 60.30 20.78
N ASN A 150 -25.37 60.87 20.31
CA ASN A 150 -24.06 61.03 20.95
C ASN A 150 -22.98 59.97 20.66
N LEU A 151 -22.66 59.82 19.38
CA LEU A 151 -21.28 59.62 18.93
C LEU A 151 -20.55 60.97 19.04
N LYS A 152 -19.68 61.13 20.03
CA LYS A 152 -18.49 62.03 20.07
C LYS A 152 -18.04 62.23 21.51
N ARG A 153 -17.08 61.39 21.94
CA ARG A 153 -16.07 61.61 22.99
C ARG A 153 -15.71 60.22 23.50
N TYR A 154 -14.56 59.71 23.08
CA TYR A 154 -13.63 58.89 23.88
C TYR A 154 -12.50 58.48 22.93
N ASN A 155 -11.68 59.47 22.58
CA ASN A 155 -10.32 59.32 22.08
C ASN A 155 -9.51 60.33 22.90
N ALA A 156 -9.02 59.88 24.04
CA ALA A 156 -7.97 60.45 24.89
C ALA A 156 -8.08 59.72 26.23
N GLU A 157 -6.94 59.44 26.87
CA GLU A 157 -6.79 58.82 28.19
C GLU A 157 -6.82 57.29 28.19
N ASN A 158 -5.68 56.71 27.82
CA ASN A 158 -5.11 55.51 28.46
C ASN A 158 -3.60 55.50 28.20
N GLU A 159 -2.91 56.51 28.73
CA GLU A 159 -1.52 56.41 29.14
C GLU A 159 -1.49 56.70 30.65
N GLU A 160 -0.62 56.00 31.36
CA GLU A 160 -0.35 56.11 32.81
C GLU A 160 -1.40 55.52 33.77
N SER A 161 -1.20 54.27 34.17
CA SER A 161 -1.15 53.86 35.59
C SER A 161 -1.15 52.33 35.76
N ALA A 162 0.02 51.75 36.03
CA ALA A 162 0.14 50.52 36.83
C ALA A 162 1.63 50.23 37.14
N TYR A 163 2.28 51.12 37.87
CA TYR A 163 3.48 50.79 38.64
C TYR A 163 3.26 51.24 40.08
N LEU A 164 3.65 50.37 41.01
CA LEU A 164 3.59 50.48 42.48
C LEU A 164 2.32 49.91 43.13
N ASN A 165 2.43 48.66 43.59
CA ASN A 165 1.89 48.26 44.88
C ASN A 165 2.95 47.47 45.63
N ILE A 166 3.51 48.10 46.66
CA ILE A 166 4.35 47.49 47.68
C ILE A 166 3.37 46.83 48.66
N ASP A 167 3.47 45.52 48.83
CA ASP A 167 2.84 44.84 49.96
C ASP A 167 3.92 44.17 50.81
N GLN A 168 3.97 44.60 52.07
CA GLN A 168 4.86 44.10 53.09
C GLN A 168 4.32 42.74 53.57
N ASN A 169 4.94 41.64 53.15
CA ASN A 169 5.05 40.41 53.94
C ASN A 169 6.03 39.46 53.28
N GLY A 170 7.08 39.11 54.02
CA GLY A 170 8.17 38.24 53.56
C GLY A 170 7.68 36.85 53.17
N GLY A 171 7.71 36.58 51.87
CA GLY A 171 7.51 35.27 51.28
C GLY A 171 7.80 35.37 49.78
N SER A 172 8.95 34.85 49.35
CA SER A 172 9.42 34.91 47.96
C SER A 172 8.47 34.17 47.02
N LYS A 173 7.55 34.90 46.37
CA LYS A 173 6.90 34.44 45.14
C LYS A 173 7.82 34.80 43.97
N GLN A 174 8.25 33.79 43.21
CA GLN A 174 8.81 34.00 41.88
C GLN A 174 7.75 34.74 41.04
N ASN A 175 8.10 35.91 40.53
CA ASN A 175 7.29 36.62 39.55
C ASN A 175 7.22 35.79 38.26
N GLU A 176 6.04 35.21 37.94
CA GLU A 176 5.75 34.65 36.63
C GLU A 176 5.69 35.80 35.60
N TYR A 177 6.82 36.11 34.97
CA TYR A 177 6.79 36.81 33.69
C TYR A 177 6.17 35.85 32.67
N LYS A 178 4.99 36.19 32.13
CA LYS A 178 4.31 35.39 31.12
C LYS A 178 5.11 35.48 29.81
N HIS A 179 6.01 34.52 29.59
CA HIS A 179 6.82 34.41 28.38
C HIS A 179 5.95 34.37 27.10
N MET A 180 6.51 34.83 25.97
CA MET A 180 5.83 34.83 24.68
C MET A 180 5.65 33.40 24.16
N THR A 181 4.43 33.03 23.76
CA THR A 181 4.15 31.70 23.18
C THR A 181 4.68 31.61 21.74
N SER A 182 4.97 30.41 21.25
CA SER A 182 5.40 30.18 19.86
C SER A 182 4.42 30.76 18.84
N GLU A 183 3.12 30.71 19.12
CA GLU A 183 2.08 31.35 18.30
C GLU A 183 2.20 32.87 18.28
N GLN A 184 2.46 33.50 19.42
CA GLN A 184 2.71 34.94 19.49
C GLN A 184 4.00 35.33 18.77
N VAL A 185 5.06 34.53 18.90
CA VAL A 185 6.32 34.74 18.17
C VAL A 185 6.06 34.73 16.66
N ARG A 186 5.42 33.68 16.15
CA ARG A 186 5.07 33.56 14.73
C ARG A 186 4.20 34.74 14.24
N ASN A 187 3.17 35.09 14.99
CA ASN A 187 2.26 36.19 14.62
C ASN A 187 2.96 37.54 14.65
N ASN A 188 3.86 37.79 15.61
CA ASN A 188 4.63 39.02 15.68
C ASN A 188 5.57 39.17 14.49
N PHE A 189 6.25 38.08 14.06
CA PHE A 189 7.05 38.07 12.84
C PHE A 189 6.23 38.46 11.60
N ILE A 190 5.12 37.75 11.36
CA ILE A 190 4.27 37.96 10.19
C ILE A 190 3.68 39.38 10.20
N ASN A 191 3.16 39.84 11.34
CA ASN A 191 2.55 41.17 11.46
C ASN A 191 3.59 42.29 11.29
N TYR A 192 4.81 42.09 11.79
CA TYR A 192 5.89 43.06 11.63
C TYR A 192 6.20 43.30 10.15
N PHE A 193 6.42 42.24 9.36
CA PHE A 193 6.72 42.38 7.94
C PHE A 193 5.49 42.80 7.11
N LYS A 194 4.29 42.39 7.51
CA LYS A 194 3.03 42.90 6.93
C LYS A 194 2.93 44.42 7.07
N ASN A 195 3.31 44.98 8.22
CA ASN A 195 3.36 46.43 8.44
C ASN A 195 4.46 47.11 7.62
N LYS A 196 5.49 46.37 7.19
CA LYS A 196 6.50 46.80 6.20
C LYS A 196 6.06 46.49 4.75
N ASN A 197 4.76 46.38 4.49
CA ASN A 197 4.13 46.11 3.18
C ASN A 197 4.46 44.74 2.55
N HIS A 198 4.96 43.76 3.31
CA HIS A 198 5.15 42.41 2.77
C HIS A 198 3.81 41.72 2.56
N THR A 199 3.65 41.05 1.41
CA THR A 199 2.50 40.19 1.17
C THR A 199 2.64 38.93 2.01
N VAL A 200 1.67 38.65 2.88
CA VAL A 200 1.62 37.38 3.61
C VAL A 200 1.22 36.28 2.65
N VAL A 201 2.02 35.24 2.55
CA VAL A 201 1.76 34.07 1.70
C VAL A 201 1.60 32.81 2.54
N ASP A 202 0.78 31.88 2.07
CA ASP A 202 0.59 30.59 2.73
C ASP A 202 1.85 29.72 2.50
N SER A 203 2.22 28.91 3.50
CA SER A 203 3.37 28.00 3.37
C SER A 203 3.18 27.00 2.23
N ALA A 204 4.21 26.86 1.41
CA ALA A 204 4.30 25.83 0.38
C ALA A 204 4.35 24.40 0.97
N SER A 205 4.01 23.42 0.13
CA SER A 205 4.13 22.01 0.48
C SER A 205 5.59 21.63 0.81
N VAL A 206 5.78 20.72 1.76
CA VAL A 206 7.08 20.06 1.99
C VAL A 206 7.48 19.15 0.83
N ILE A 207 6.55 18.84 -0.07
CA ILE A 207 6.79 18.12 -1.33
C ILE A 207 7.07 19.13 -2.44
N PRO A 208 8.31 19.27 -2.92
CA PRO A 208 8.63 20.13 -4.05
C PRO A 208 8.20 19.45 -5.36
N TYR A 209 6.92 19.53 -5.73
CA TYR A 209 6.37 18.90 -6.95
C TYR A 209 7.14 19.30 -8.22
N ASN A 210 7.59 20.56 -8.30
CA ASN A 210 8.26 21.12 -9.48
C ASN A 210 9.80 21.11 -9.39
N ASP A 211 10.41 20.40 -8.44
CA ASP A 211 11.87 20.35 -8.28
C ASP A 211 12.37 18.94 -7.95
N ASN A 212 12.85 18.23 -8.97
CA ASN A 212 13.39 16.88 -8.86
C ASN A 212 14.78 16.81 -8.19
N THR A 213 15.42 17.95 -7.91
CA THR A 213 16.73 17.97 -7.24
C THR A 213 16.63 17.80 -5.72
N LEU A 214 15.42 17.95 -5.14
CA LEU A 214 15.19 17.90 -3.71
C LEU A 214 14.14 16.85 -3.33
N LEU A 215 14.40 16.11 -2.26
CA LEU A 215 13.42 15.16 -1.70
C LEU A 215 12.30 15.89 -0.94
N PHE A 216 12.66 16.92 -0.19
CA PHE A 216 11.75 17.78 0.56
C PHE A 216 12.15 19.25 0.45
N THR A 217 11.19 20.14 0.67
CA THR A 217 11.43 21.57 0.86
C THR A 217 12.26 21.76 2.14
N ASN A 218 13.50 22.19 1.98
CA ASN A 218 14.49 22.35 3.05
C ASN A 218 14.73 23.81 3.48
N ALA A 219 14.25 24.78 2.69
CA ALA A 219 14.32 26.20 2.95
C ALA A 219 13.09 26.95 2.40
N GLY A 220 12.85 28.15 2.93
CA GLY A 220 11.73 29.01 2.53
C GLY A 220 11.78 29.49 1.08
N MET A 221 12.99 29.72 0.55
CA MET A 221 13.20 30.25 -0.81
C MET A 221 12.74 29.31 -1.94
N ASN A 222 12.63 28.00 -1.68
CA ASN A 222 12.42 26.99 -2.72
C ASN A 222 11.15 27.24 -3.54
N GLN A 223 10.10 27.74 -2.89
CA GLN A 223 8.83 28.08 -3.53
C GLN A 223 8.92 29.29 -4.49
N PHE A 224 9.96 30.13 -4.34
CA PHE A 224 10.18 31.35 -5.13
C PHE A 224 11.30 31.22 -6.17
N LYS A 225 11.85 30.01 -6.39
CA LYS A 225 12.94 29.74 -7.36
C LYS A 225 12.70 30.38 -8.74
N LYS A 226 11.46 30.30 -9.24
CA LYS A 226 11.09 30.89 -10.55
C LYS A 226 11.20 32.43 -10.55
N ILE A 227 10.94 33.09 -9.43
CA ILE A 227 11.09 34.55 -9.28
C ILE A 227 12.57 34.91 -9.28
N PHE A 228 13.39 34.26 -8.44
CA PHE A 228 14.83 34.52 -8.37
C PHE A 228 15.51 34.38 -9.73
N LEU A 229 15.13 33.34 -10.50
CA LEU A 229 15.70 33.08 -11.82
C LEU A 229 15.11 33.97 -12.95
N GLY A 230 14.06 34.76 -12.68
CA GLY A 230 13.38 35.56 -13.69
C GLY A 230 12.56 34.75 -14.71
N ASN A 231 12.23 33.50 -14.39
CA ASN A 231 11.51 32.56 -15.25
C ASN A 231 10.00 32.55 -14.99
N VAL A 232 9.50 33.41 -14.11
CA VAL A 232 8.08 33.53 -13.78
C VAL A 232 7.35 34.40 -14.80
N ASP A 233 6.12 34.03 -15.17
CA ASP A 233 5.25 34.91 -15.94
C ASP A 233 4.93 36.17 -15.12
N LYS A 234 5.26 37.34 -15.66
CA LYS A 234 5.04 38.66 -15.02
C LYS A 234 3.58 38.93 -14.69
N ASN A 235 2.63 38.30 -15.39
CA ASN A 235 1.20 38.48 -15.16
C ASN A 235 0.62 37.51 -14.12
N SER A 236 1.36 36.47 -13.75
CA SER A 236 0.97 35.51 -12.70
C SER A 236 0.98 36.17 -11.32
N ASP A 237 0.25 35.61 -10.36
CA ASP A 237 0.24 36.12 -8.99
C ASP A 237 1.64 36.03 -8.34
N LEU A 238 2.39 34.98 -8.66
CA LEU A 238 3.78 34.80 -8.24
C LEU A 238 4.69 35.89 -8.84
N GLY A 239 4.50 36.26 -10.11
CA GLY A 239 5.29 37.29 -10.80
C GLY A 239 5.03 38.73 -10.34
N LYS A 240 3.90 38.98 -9.65
CA LYS A 240 3.56 40.29 -9.07
C LYS A 240 4.17 40.51 -7.68
N LEU A 241 4.70 39.47 -7.05
CA LEU A 241 5.31 39.58 -5.72
C LEU A 241 6.61 40.39 -5.80
N LYS A 242 6.68 41.47 -5.02
CA LYS A 242 7.91 42.25 -4.81
C LYS A 242 8.56 41.97 -3.46
N ARG A 243 7.73 41.73 -2.45
CA ARG A 243 8.13 41.41 -1.08
C ARG A 243 7.09 40.47 -0.46
N CYS A 244 7.51 39.45 0.26
CA CYS A 244 6.60 38.53 0.93
C CYS A 244 7.14 38.03 2.27
N VAL A 245 6.23 37.52 3.10
CA VAL A 245 6.54 36.94 4.41
C VAL A 245 5.72 35.68 4.63
N ASP A 246 6.31 34.65 5.22
CA ASP A 246 5.60 33.44 5.62
C ASP A 246 6.22 32.75 6.85
N THR A 247 5.69 31.56 7.13
CA THR A 247 6.25 30.56 8.04
C THR A 247 6.32 29.24 7.27
N GLN A 248 7.45 28.96 6.63
CA GLN A 248 7.59 27.82 5.75
C GLN A 248 7.82 26.53 6.53
N LYS A 249 7.03 25.50 6.20
CA LYS A 249 7.28 24.10 6.60
C LYS A 249 8.56 23.58 5.95
N CYS A 250 9.55 23.18 6.74
CA CYS A 250 10.80 22.61 6.23
C CYS A 250 11.04 21.21 6.78
N ILE A 251 11.51 20.29 5.93
CA ILE A 251 11.98 18.96 6.34
C ILE A 251 13.45 18.78 5.96
N ARG A 252 14.26 18.40 6.95
CA ARG A 252 15.68 18.04 6.79
C ARG A 252 15.88 16.58 7.20
N ALA A 253 15.47 15.69 6.30
CA ALA A 253 15.64 14.25 6.43
C ALA A 253 15.99 13.66 5.06
N GLY A 254 17.27 13.32 4.87
CA GLY A 254 17.83 12.86 3.59
C GLY A 254 18.40 13.98 2.68
N GLY A 255 19.29 13.60 1.75
CA GLY A 255 19.98 14.54 0.86
C GLY A 255 21.21 15.21 1.50
N LYS A 256 21.60 16.41 1.01
CA LYS A 256 22.74 17.22 1.52
C LYS A 256 22.55 17.69 2.97
N HIS A 257 21.31 18.00 3.35
CA HIS A 257 20.94 18.48 4.69
C HIS A 257 20.10 17.40 5.39
N ASN A 258 20.74 16.59 6.25
CA ASN A 258 20.11 15.46 6.90
C ASN A 258 20.36 15.48 8.41
N ASP A 259 19.39 16.01 9.16
CA ASP A 259 19.47 16.16 10.62
C ASP A 259 18.86 14.95 11.34
N LEU A 260 18.35 13.97 10.57
CA LEU A 260 17.63 12.80 11.10
C LEU A 260 18.43 12.12 12.20
N ASP A 261 19.73 11.89 12.00
CA ASP A 261 20.55 11.11 12.92
C ASP A 261 20.93 11.86 14.20
N ASP A 262 20.81 13.20 14.21
CA ASP A 262 21.10 14.06 15.36
C ASP A 262 19.87 14.27 16.26
N VAL A 263 18.66 14.17 15.69
CA VAL A 263 17.40 14.30 16.45
C VAL A 263 17.38 13.40 17.69
N GLY A 264 17.16 14.04 18.84
CA GLY A 264 17.07 13.44 20.17
C GLY A 264 18.39 13.37 20.93
N LYS A 265 19.55 13.40 20.23
CA LYS A 265 20.88 13.38 20.86
C LYS A 265 21.25 14.75 21.41
N ASP A 266 20.91 15.80 20.69
CA ASP A 266 21.03 17.19 21.14
C ASP A 266 19.66 17.83 21.44
N VAL A 267 19.71 19.13 21.68
CA VAL A 267 18.58 19.94 22.16
C VAL A 267 18.00 20.88 21.10
N TYR A 268 18.49 20.85 19.85
CA TYR A 268 18.18 21.89 18.85
C TYR A 268 18.02 21.42 17.39
N HIS A 269 18.41 20.19 17.02
CA HIS A 269 18.16 19.63 15.69
C HIS A 269 16.76 19.01 15.58
N HIS A 270 16.15 19.13 14.40
CA HIS A 270 14.79 18.68 14.11
C HIS A 270 14.69 18.11 12.70
N THR A 271 13.89 17.06 12.50
CA THR A 271 13.56 16.60 11.14
C THR A 271 12.58 17.53 10.45
N PHE A 272 11.69 18.15 11.23
CA PHE A 272 10.72 19.15 10.78
C PHE A 272 10.81 20.40 11.65
N PHE A 273 10.88 21.56 11.03
CA PHE A 273 10.88 22.85 11.72
C PHE A 273 10.17 23.90 10.86
N GLU A 274 9.79 25.02 11.50
CA GLU A 274 9.22 26.17 10.81
C GLU A 274 10.31 27.22 10.57
N MET A 275 10.50 27.58 9.30
CA MET A 275 11.38 28.66 8.89
C MET A 275 10.55 29.93 8.70
N LEU A 276 10.68 30.88 9.62
CA LEU A 276 10.13 32.22 9.46
C LEU A 276 10.98 32.97 8.43
N GLY A 277 10.37 33.34 7.31
CA GLY A 277 11.08 33.96 6.20
C GLY A 277 10.40 35.24 5.71
N ASN A 278 11.24 36.21 5.36
CA ASN A 278 10.86 37.37 4.57
C ASN A 278 11.76 37.48 3.33
N TRP A 279 11.15 37.83 2.21
CA TRP A 279 11.81 37.92 0.91
C TRP A 279 11.62 39.29 0.27
N SER A 280 12.64 39.68 -0.50
CA SER A 280 12.63 40.83 -1.41
C SER A 280 13.06 40.38 -2.79
N PHE A 281 12.28 40.73 -3.80
CA PHE A 281 12.55 40.41 -5.21
C PHE A 281 12.91 41.70 -5.97
N GLY A 282 14.14 42.18 -5.78
CA GLY A 282 14.64 43.40 -6.42
C GLY A 282 14.04 44.71 -5.88
N ASP A 283 13.53 44.71 -4.64
CA ASP A 283 12.84 45.85 -4.04
C ASP A 283 13.67 46.55 -2.95
N TYR A 284 14.06 45.84 -1.89
CA TYR A 284 15.08 46.24 -0.92
C TYR A 284 16.22 45.21 -0.84
N PHE A 285 17.37 45.59 -0.27
CA PHE A 285 18.53 44.69 -0.17
C PHE A 285 19.16 44.73 1.23
N LYS A 286 20.49 44.88 1.35
CA LYS A 286 21.21 44.67 2.62
C LYS A 286 20.84 45.64 3.73
N GLU A 287 20.74 46.93 3.42
CA GLU A 287 20.57 47.98 4.43
C GLU A 287 19.24 47.83 5.17
N GLU A 288 18.12 47.75 4.45
CA GLU A 288 16.80 47.57 5.05
C GLU A 288 16.65 46.17 5.66
N SER A 289 17.24 45.13 5.06
CA SER A 289 17.15 43.77 5.62
C SER A 289 17.81 43.66 6.98
N ILE A 290 19.01 44.22 7.14
CA ILE A 290 19.74 44.26 8.42
C ILE A 290 19.00 45.14 9.44
N GLU A 291 18.49 46.31 9.01
CA GLU A 291 17.67 47.19 9.88
C GLU A 291 16.42 46.46 10.38
N TYR A 292 15.69 45.76 9.50
CA TYR A 292 14.50 45.02 9.88
C TYR A 292 14.81 43.87 10.84
N ALA A 293 15.91 43.16 10.62
CA ALA A 293 16.33 42.09 11.52
C ALA A 293 16.68 42.64 12.91
N TRP A 294 17.43 43.74 12.97
CA TRP A 294 17.78 44.40 14.22
C TRP A 294 16.56 44.91 14.99
N ASP A 295 15.67 45.64 14.32
CA ASP A 295 14.46 46.22 14.92
C ASP A 295 13.52 45.11 15.44
N LEU A 296 13.33 44.04 14.67
CA LEU A 296 12.51 42.92 15.13
C LEU A 296 13.10 42.25 16.38
N LEU A 297 14.40 41.93 16.40
CA LEU A 297 15.02 41.25 17.52
C LEU A 297 15.05 42.13 18.79
N THR A 298 15.41 43.40 18.66
CA THR A 298 15.67 44.28 19.80
C THR A 298 14.42 45.06 20.25
N ASN A 299 13.58 45.52 19.33
CA ASN A 299 12.42 46.33 19.66
C ASN A 299 11.11 45.54 19.74
N VAL A 300 10.92 44.52 18.90
CA VAL A 300 9.69 43.70 18.96
C VAL A 300 9.84 42.55 19.95
N TYR A 301 10.91 41.76 19.82
CA TYR A 301 11.17 40.62 20.70
C TYR A 301 11.91 40.97 21.99
N LYS A 302 12.43 42.19 22.12
CA LYS A 302 13.12 42.67 23.33
C LYS A 302 14.31 41.80 23.74
N ILE A 303 15.00 41.22 22.78
CA ILE A 303 16.24 40.48 23.02
C ILE A 303 17.35 41.47 23.36
N ASN A 304 18.13 41.16 24.40
CA ASN A 304 19.25 41.99 24.81
C ASN A 304 20.31 42.07 23.69
N PRO A 305 20.58 43.28 23.13
CA PRO A 305 21.58 43.49 22.09
C PRO A 305 22.99 43.02 22.46
N ASP A 306 23.37 43.11 23.74
CA ASP A 306 24.72 42.76 24.23
C ASP A 306 25.03 41.26 24.14
N ARG A 307 24.04 40.45 23.79
CA ARG A 307 24.14 39.00 23.66
C ARG A 307 24.16 38.56 22.19
N LEU A 308 24.04 39.50 21.26
CA LEU A 308 24.05 39.23 19.83
C LEU A 308 25.47 39.30 19.28
N TYR A 309 25.74 38.36 18.36
CA TYR A 309 26.92 38.34 17.49
C TYR A 309 26.42 38.22 16.07
N VAL A 310 27.13 38.83 15.12
CA VAL A 310 26.78 38.74 13.70
C VAL A 310 27.98 38.33 12.89
N THR A 311 27.75 37.55 11.85
CA THR A 311 28.81 37.10 10.94
C THR A 311 28.64 37.74 9.56
N TYR A 312 29.72 37.86 8.81
CA TYR A 312 29.68 38.31 7.42
C TYR A 312 30.66 37.51 6.56
N PHE A 313 30.40 37.45 5.25
CA PHE A 313 31.27 36.76 4.33
C PHE A 313 32.64 37.44 4.21
N GLY A 314 33.68 36.79 4.74
CA GLY A 314 35.06 37.25 4.73
C GLY A 314 35.81 37.02 3.41
N GLY A 315 35.16 36.42 2.41
CA GLY A 315 35.76 36.01 1.14
C GLY A 315 36.31 34.57 1.17
N ASP A 316 36.48 33.98 -0.01
CA ASP A 316 37.07 32.63 -0.16
C ASP A 316 38.01 32.57 -1.36
N LYS A 317 39.15 31.89 -1.21
CA LYS A 317 40.14 31.70 -2.29
C LYS A 317 39.58 30.87 -3.45
N ASN A 318 38.63 29.97 -3.14
CA ASN A 318 37.99 29.10 -4.13
C ASN A 318 36.84 29.78 -4.87
N LEU A 319 36.43 30.98 -4.47
CA LEU A 319 35.34 31.75 -5.08
C LEU A 319 35.77 33.20 -5.40
N PRO A 320 36.77 33.42 -6.28
CA PRO A 320 37.31 34.76 -6.56
C PRO A 320 36.27 35.71 -7.19
N SER A 321 35.18 35.18 -7.74
CA SER A 321 34.06 35.95 -8.29
C SER A 321 33.16 36.58 -7.23
N CYS A 322 33.30 36.20 -5.96
CA CYS A 322 32.55 36.76 -4.82
C CYS A 322 33.53 37.33 -3.78
N PRO A 323 33.74 38.66 -3.75
CA PRO A 323 34.64 39.29 -2.78
C PRO A 323 34.05 39.30 -1.36
N PRO A 324 34.86 39.59 -0.32
CA PRO A 324 34.37 39.79 1.05
C PRO A 324 33.24 40.83 1.09
N ASP A 325 32.18 40.54 1.85
CA ASP A 325 31.01 41.40 1.99
C ASP A 325 31.23 42.52 3.02
N LEU A 326 32.11 43.47 2.66
CA LEU A 326 32.43 44.62 3.51
C LEU A 326 31.27 45.61 3.64
N GLU A 327 30.29 45.54 2.74
CA GLU A 327 29.06 46.34 2.80
C GLU A 327 28.20 45.89 3.99
N ALA A 328 27.95 44.58 4.13
CA ALA A 328 27.23 44.04 5.28
C ALA A 328 27.93 44.37 6.60
N LYS A 329 29.28 44.22 6.66
CA LYS A 329 30.08 44.62 7.84
C LYS A 329 29.83 46.08 8.24
N LYS A 330 29.87 47.00 7.26
CA LYS A 330 29.68 48.43 7.49
C LYS A 330 28.27 48.75 8.01
N ILE A 331 27.25 48.07 7.49
CA ILE A 331 25.86 48.25 7.93
C ILE A 331 25.70 47.75 9.37
N TRP A 332 26.21 46.57 9.70
CA TRP A 332 26.17 46.01 11.06
C TRP A 332 26.89 46.87 12.10
N SER A 333 27.96 47.58 11.70
CA SER A 333 28.72 48.48 12.58
C SER A 333 27.90 49.67 13.10
N LYS A 334 26.70 49.92 12.54
CA LYS A 334 25.75 50.90 13.07
C LYS A 334 25.02 50.42 14.32
N TYR A 335 24.98 49.11 14.55
CA TYR A 335 24.14 48.46 15.58
C TYR A 335 24.96 47.72 16.64
N LEU A 336 26.11 47.17 16.27
CA LEU A 336 26.97 46.36 17.14
C LEU A 336 28.41 46.86 17.14
N ASP A 337 29.10 46.65 18.27
CA ASP A 337 30.55 46.82 18.37
C ASP A 337 31.28 45.93 17.35
N GLU A 338 32.37 46.43 16.75
CA GLU A 338 33.14 45.68 15.74
C GLU A 338 33.62 44.31 16.23
N LYS A 339 33.91 44.15 17.53
CA LYS A 339 34.34 42.87 18.14
C LYS A 339 33.27 41.76 18.05
N ARG A 340 32.02 42.13 17.81
CA ARG A 340 30.88 41.21 17.67
C ARG A 340 30.48 40.98 16.20
N ILE A 341 31.24 41.54 15.26
CA ILE A 341 31.02 41.44 13.81
C ILE A 341 32.17 40.61 13.20
N LEU A 342 31.92 39.32 12.98
CA LEU A 342 32.97 38.33 12.74
C LEU A 342 33.01 37.87 11.27
N PRO A 343 34.20 37.76 10.64
CA PRO A 343 34.33 37.23 9.27
C PRO A 343 34.40 35.70 9.23
N PHE A 344 33.65 35.05 8.32
CA PHE A 344 33.84 33.62 7.99
C PHE A 344 33.86 33.36 6.48
N GLY A 345 34.36 32.18 6.09
CA GLY A 345 34.52 31.76 4.69
C GLY A 345 33.25 31.18 4.07
N MET A 346 33.41 30.48 2.93
CA MET A 346 32.28 29.94 2.15
C MET A 346 31.46 28.88 2.89
N LYS A 347 32.05 28.17 3.85
CA LYS A 347 31.33 27.12 4.59
C LYS A 347 30.16 27.68 5.40
N ASP A 348 30.36 28.86 6.01
CA ASP A 348 29.42 29.40 7.01
C ASP A 348 28.68 30.62 6.43
N ASN A 349 29.37 31.56 5.78
CA ASN A 349 28.76 32.81 5.28
C ASN A 349 28.46 32.82 3.77
N PHE A 350 28.26 31.66 3.15
CA PHE A 350 27.83 31.58 1.76
C PHE A 350 26.76 30.50 1.57
N TRP A 351 25.58 30.92 1.11
CA TRP A 351 24.42 30.04 1.02
C TRP A 351 24.15 29.60 -0.42
N GLU A 352 23.93 28.30 -0.60
CA GLU A 352 23.53 27.66 -1.87
C GLU A 352 22.48 26.58 -1.60
N MET A 353 21.41 26.55 -2.41
CA MET A 353 20.30 25.61 -2.20
C MET A 353 20.67 24.14 -2.50
N ALA A 354 21.50 23.93 -3.51
CA ALA A 354 21.88 22.65 -4.08
C ALA A 354 23.20 22.80 -4.86
N GLU A 355 23.60 21.80 -5.65
CA GLU A 355 24.80 21.90 -6.50
C GLU A 355 24.68 23.01 -7.57
N THR A 356 23.45 23.32 -7.99
CA THR A 356 23.10 24.39 -8.93
C THR A 356 21.91 25.21 -8.41
N GLY A 357 21.79 26.47 -8.85
CA GLY A 357 20.67 27.36 -8.51
C GLY A 357 21.07 28.70 -7.89
N PRO A 358 20.07 29.52 -7.47
CA PRO A 358 20.30 30.80 -6.81
C PRO A 358 21.11 30.67 -5.51
N CYS A 359 22.05 31.59 -5.32
CA CYS A 359 23.00 31.58 -4.21
C CYS A 359 23.57 32.99 -3.94
N GLY A 360 24.24 33.15 -2.80
CA GLY A 360 24.88 34.41 -2.42
C GLY A 360 25.58 34.38 -1.07
N PRO A 361 26.39 35.41 -0.77
CA PRO A 361 26.92 35.60 0.58
C PRO A 361 25.77 35.85 1.55
N CYS A 362 25.99 35.51 2.82
CA CYS A 362 24.99 35.70 3.85
C CYS A 362 25.60 36.23 5.15
N SER A 363 24.73 36.70 6.04
CA SER A 363 25.06 37.16 7.39
C SER A 363 24.21 36.39 8.39
N GLU A 364 24.84 35.78 9.38
CA GLU A 364 24.16 34.98 10.39
C GLU A 364 24.17 35.70 11.73
N ILE A 365 23.02 35.75 12.38
CA ILE A 365 22.83 36.35 13.69
C ILE A 365 22.85 35.23 14.73
N HIS A 366 23.71 35.39 15.73
CA HIS A 366 23.94 34.45 16.81
C HIS A 366 23.56 35.06 18.16
N TYR A 367 23.08 34.21 19.08
CA TYR A 367 22.70 34.61 20.43
C TYR A 367 23.45 33.79 21.48
N ASP A 368 24.17 34.46 22.37
CA ASP A 368 24.83 33.85 23.53
C ASP A 368 23.83 33.65 24.67
N ARG A 369 23.48 32.39 24.98
CA ARG A 369 22.57 31.94 26.04
C ARG A 369 23.12 32.08 27.45
N ILE A 370 24.42 32.34 27.62
CA ILE A 370 25.01 32.63 28.93
C ILE A 370 25.04 34.15 29.17
N GLY A 371 25.53 34.93 28.18
CA GLY A 371 25.67 36.38 28.28
C GLY A 371 26.78 36.83 29.24
N ASN A 372 27.02 38.13 29.32
CA ASN A 372 28.06 38.74 30.18
C ASN A 372 29.48 38.15 30.03
N ARG A 373 29.78 37.59 28.85
CA ARG A 373 31.08 37.06 28.46
C ARG A 373 31.40 37.44 27.02
N ASP A 374 32.63 37.21 26.60
CA ASP A 374 32.95 37.17 25.18
C ASP A 374 32.80 35.74 24.65
N ALA A 375 31.90 35.56 23.69
CA ALA A 375 31.59 34.29 23.05
C ALA A 375 32.01 34.28 21.56
N SER A 376 32.81 35.24 21.11
CA SER A 376 33.26 35.33 19.70
C SER A 376 33.87 34.03 19.18
N ASP A 377 34.64 33.33 20.01
CA ASP A 377 35.35 32.10 19.65
C ASP A 377 34.42 30.88 19.52
N LEU A 378 33.18 30.99 20.00
CA LEU A 378 32.16 29.95 19.96
C LEU A 378 31.16 30.12 18.79
N VAL A 379 31.17 31.28 18.12
CA VAL A 379 30.32 31.53 16.94
C VAL A 379 30.73 30.57 15.81
N ASN A 380 29.75 29.93 15.16
CA ASN A 380 29.96 28.89 14.14
C ASN A 380 30.80 27.68 14.60
N LYS A 381 30.72 27.31 15.90
CA LYS A 381 31.36 26.11 16.48
C LYS A 381 30.40 25.02 16.93
N ASP A 382 29.13 25.10 16.55
CA ASP A 382 28.07 24.16 16.94
C ASP A 382 27.93 24.03 18.48
N ASP A 383 28.24 25.09 19.23
CA ASP A 383 28.11 25.12 20.69
C ASP A 383 26.65 25.44 21.09
N PRO A 384 25.98 24.60 21.91
CA PRO A 384 24.58 24.80 22.28
C PRO A 384 24.32 26.08 23.09
N SER A 385 25.37 26.69 23.68
CA SER A 385 25.26 27.95 24.39
C SER A 385 25.30 29.19 23.47
N VAL A 386 25.68 29.04 22.20
CA VAL A 386 25.71 30.12 21.20
C VAL A 386 24.96 29.67 19.95
N LEU A 387 23.69 30.08 19.84
CA LEU A 387 22.80 29.60 18.78
C LEU A 387 22.74 30.60 17.62
N GLU A 388 22.91 30.10 16.41
CA GLU A 388 22.47 30.80 15.19
C GLU A 388 20.94 30.87 15.18
N ILE A 389 20.38 32.08 15.16
CA ILE A 389 18.93 32.30 15.24
C ILE A 389 18.33 32.75 13.92
N TRP A 390 19.10 33.44 13.07
CA TRP A 390 18.60 34.01 11.82
C TRP A 390 19.71 34.13 10.79
N ASN A 391 19.47 33.60 9.59
CA ASN A 391 20.35 33.77 8.44
C ASN A 391 19.73 34.76 7.43
N ILE A 392 20.50 35.76 7.02
CA ILE A 392 20.15 36.76 6.01
C ILE A 392 21.00 36.53 4.77
N VAL A 393 20.42 35.96 3.72
CA VAL A 393 21.09 35.64 2.47
C VAL A 393 20.91 36.77 1.46
N PHE A 394 22.03 37.28 0.96
CA PHE A 394 22.09 38.32 -0.06
C PHE A 394 22.19 37.67 -1.44
N MET A 395 21.07 37.11 -1.92
CA MET A 395 21.02 36.40 -3.19
C MET A 395 21.33 37.33 -4.36
N GLN A 396 22.42 37.03 -5.07
CA GLN A 396 22.88 37.85 -6.20
C GLN A 396 23.52 37.03 -7.32
N TYR A 397 23.66 35.71 -7.14
CA TYR A 397 24.22 34.80 -8.13
C TYR A 397 23.32 33.58 -8.39
N ASN A 398 23.52 32.95 -9.55
CA ASN A 398 22.99 31.65 -9.93
C ASN A 398 24.16 30.77 -10.36
N LYS A 399 24.35 29.66 -9.65
CA LYS A 399 25.40 28.67 -9.92
C LYS A 399 24.92 27.69 -10.97
N ASP A 400 25.61 27.61 -12.10
CA ASP A 400 25.30 26.65 -13.16
C ASP A 400 25.95 25.28 -12.93
N GLU A 401 25.66 24.30 -13.80
CA GLU A 401 26.22 22.93 -13.72
C GLU A 401 27.75 22.89 -13.86
N LYS A 402 28.34 23.90 -14.52
CA LYS A 402 29.79 24.08 -14.65
C LYS A 402 30.40 24.81 -13.45
N LYS A 403 29.58 25.08 -12.41
CA LYS A 403 29.92 25.82 -11.18
C LYS A 403 30.27 27.29 -11.44
N ASN A 404 29.87 27.87 -12.58
CA ASN A 404 30.04 29.29 -12.83
C ASN A 404 28.98 30.08 -12.08
N MET A 405 29.37 31.26 -11.59
CA MET A 405 28.54 32.17 -10.82
C MET A 405 27.99 33.27 -11.72
N ASN A 406 26.81 33.05 -12.28
CA ASN A 406 26.13 34.03 -13.13
C ASN A 406 25.35 35.02 -12.27
N LYS A 407 25.31 36.31 -12.60
CA LYS A 407 24.50 37.27 -11.82
C LYS A 407 23.00 37.00 -12.00
N LEU A 408 22.24 37.14 -10.92
CA LEU A 408 20.77 37.11 -10.98
C LEU A 408 20.23 38.36 -11.70
N PRO A 409 19.00 38.30 -12.27
CA PRO A 409 18.36 39.45 -12.92
C PRO A 409 18.25 40.68 -12.01
N SER A 410 18.05 40.45 -10.72
CA SER A 410 18.03 41.46 -9.66
C SER A 410 18.58 40.88 -8.35
N PRO A 411 19.29 41.65 -7.53
CA PRO A 411 19.61 41.25 -6.16
C PRO A 411 18.33 41.02 -5.36
N CYS A 412 18.30 39.95 -4.58
CA CYS A 412 17.14 39.54 -3.80
C CYS A 412 17.55 39.24 -2.35
N ILE A 413 16.60 39.38 -1.43
CA ILE A 413 16.78 38.95 -0.04
C ILE A 413 16.03 37.65 0.16
N ASP A 414 16.72 36.70 0.77
CA ASP A 414 16.17 35.48 1.33
C ASP A 414 16.59 35.42 2.80
N THR A 415 15.63 35.16 3.69
CA THR A 415 15.94 35.06 5.12
C THR A 415 15.29 33.82 5.70
N GLY A 416 15.95 33.26 6.72
CA GLY A 416 15.43 32.12 7.46
C GLY A 416 15.74 32.23 8.94
N MET A 417 14.71 32.46 9.76
CA MET A 417 14.77 32.39 11.21
C MET A 417 14.05 31.12 11.69
N GLY A 418 14.75 30.26 12.44
CA GLY A 418 14.15 29.04 12.97
C GLY A 418 13.19 29.35 14.12
N LEU A 419 11.89 29.10 13.94
CA LEU A 419 10.87 29.38 14.96
C LEU A 419 11.20 28.68 16.29
N GLU A 420 11.61 27.43 16.23
CA GLU A 420 11.99 26.61 17.39
C GLU A 420 13.12 27.25 18.22
N ARG A 421 14.14 27.77 17.54
CA ARG A 421 15.31 28.39 18.19
C ARG A 421 14.97 29.73 18.82
N ILE A 422 14.25 30.61 18.11
CA ILE A 422 13.87 31.92 18.65
C ILE A 422 12.87 31.77 19.81
N THR A 423 11.94 30.81 19.72
CA THR A 423 10.96 30.52 20.78
C THR A 423 11.66 30.05 22.05
N SER A 424 12.68 29.19 21.96
CA SER A 424 13.40 28.71 23.14
C SER A 424 14.16 29.83 23.86
N ILE A 425 14.63 30.83 23.13
CA ILE A 425 15.24 32.04 23.70
C ILE A 425 14.19 32.91 24.41
N LEU A 426 13.06 33.18 23.76
CA LEU A 426 12.02 34.06 24.31
C LEU A 426 11.26 33.45 25.51
N GLN A 427 11.22 32.12 25.58
CA GLN A 427 10.72 31.37 26.73
C GLN A 427 11.79 31.08 27.77
N ASN A 428 13.05 31.48 27.51
CA ASN A 428 14.18 31.31 28.41
C ASN A 428 14.39 29.85 28.85
N VAL A 429 14.25 28.92 27.91
CA VAL A 429 14.47 27.47 28.12
C VAL A 429 15.70 27.00 27.35
N GLN A 430 16.44 26.01 27.87
CA GLN A 430 17.72 25.59 27.28
C GLN A 430 17.57 24.69 26.05
N SER A 431 16.47 23.95 25.94
CA SER A 431 16.18 23.13 24.77
C SER A 431 15.02 23.69 23.94
N ASN A 432 15.09 23.52 22.62
CA ASN A 432 13.94 23.73 21.73
C ASN A 432 12.76 22.82 22.13
N TYR A 433 13.06 21.62 22.62
CA TYR A 433 12.09 20.62 23.06
C TYR A 433 11.35 21.00 24.35
N ASP A 434 11.85 21.98 25.10
CA ASP A 434 11.23 22.42 26.36
C ASP A 434 10.18 23.52 26.14
N THR A 435 9.94 23.90 24.89
CA THR A 435 9.00 24.95 24.51
C THR A 435 7.54 24.46 24.43
N ASP A 436 6.61 25.40 24.28
CA ASP A 436 5.20 25.13 23.99
C ASP A 436 4.96 24.41 22.63
N LEU A 437 5.99 24.29 21.78
CA LEU A 437 5.94 23.51 20.53
C LEU A 437 6.03 21.98 20.73
N PHE A 438 6.46 21.51 21.91
CA PHE A 438 6.71 20.08 22.17
C PHE A 438 6.08 19.59 23.47
N THR A 439 6.02 20.43 24.50
CA THR A 439 5.46 20.05 25.82
C THR A 439 4.04 19.47 25.79
N PRO A 440 3.10 19.88 24.89
CA PRO A 440 1.80 19.22 24.79
C PRO A 440 1.90 17.77 24.28
N ILE A 441 2.87 17.48 23.40
CA ILE A 441 3.12 16.12 22.91
C ILE A 441 3.70 15.26 24.03
N PHE A 442 4.64 15.78 24.82
CA PHE A 442 5.19 15.07 25.99
C PHE A 442 4.10 14.71 27.00
N LYS A 443 3.20 15.66 27.26
CA LYS A 443 2.03 15.41 28.12
C LYS A 443 1.17 14.28 27.57
N GLN A 444 0.88 14.27 26.28
CA GLN A 444 0.09 13.20 25.66
C GLN A 444 0.81 11.84 25.68
N ILE A 445 2.13 11.81 25.47
CA ILE A 445 2.94 10.58 25.62
C ILE A 445 2.77 10.03 27.06
N LYS A 446 2.86 10.89 28.07
CA LYS A 446 2.67 10.52 29.48
C LYS A 446 1.24 10.06 29.79
N GLU A 447 0.22 10.67 29.18
CA GLU A 447 -1.19 10.25 29.31
C GLU A 447 -1.46 8.88 28.66
N ILE A 448 -0.79 8.58 27.55
CA ILE A 448 -0.89 7.26 26.90
C ILE A 448 -0.17 6.19 27.74
N PHE A 449 0.95 6.56 28.36
CA PHE A 449 1.81 5.66 29.14
C PHE A 449 2.01 6.17 30.56
N ASN A 450 1.03 5.93 31.44
CA ASN A 450 1.07 6.46 32.81
C ASN A 450 2.28 5.98 33.64
N ASP A 451 2.87 4.82 33.31
CA ASP A 451 3.93 4.18 34.09
C ASP A 451 5.37 4.63 33.73
N ILE A 452 5.57 5.44 32.68
CA ILE A 452 6.93 5.89 32.28
C ILE A 452 7.40 7.11 33.10
N PRO A 453 8.71 7.33 33.30
CA PRO A 453 9.19 8.54 33.97
C PRO A 453 8.82 9.83 33.23
N ASN A 454 8.66 10.93 33.95
CA ASN A 454 8.45 12.24 33.33
C ASN A 454 9.74 12.70 32.63
N TYR A 455 9.60 13.46 31.54
CA TYR A 455 10.71 14.15 30.89
C TYR A 455 11.42 15.10 31.85
N GLN A 456 12.76 15.09 31.85
CA GLN A 456 13.60 15.87 32.79
C GLN A 456 14.56 16.85 32.11
N GLY A 457 14.65 16.86 30.77
CA GLY A 457 15.59 17.70 30.02
C GLY A 457 17.02 17.18 29.94
N LYS A 458 17.26 15.91 30.31
CA LYS A 458 18.59 15.29 30.34
C LYS A 458 19.07 14.89 28.94
N ILE A 459 20.38 14.92 28.74
CA ILE A 459 21.05 14.58 27.48
C ILE A 459 22.24 13.65 27.70
N ASN A 460 22.54 12.79 26.72
CA ASN A 460 23.73 11.94 26.68
C ASN A 460 23.96 11.16 27.99
N GLU A 461 25.11 11.35 28.64
CA GLU A 461 25.51 10.65 29.86
C GLU A 461 24.57 10.94 31.05
N GLU A 462 23.85 12.06 31.03
CA GLU A 462 22.86 12.41 32.05
C GLU A 462 21.54 11.66 31.88
N ASP A 463 21.29 11.05 30.71
CA ASP A 463 20.10 10.24 30.38
C ASP A 463 20.48 8.77 30.10
N PRO A 464 20.98 8.03 31.10
CA PRO A 464 21.48 6.65 30.91
C PRO A 464 20.38 5.67 30.45
N ASP A 465 19.13 5.93 30.86
CA ASP A 465 17.96 5.13 30.49
C ASP A 465 17.33 5.56 29.15
N LYS A 466 17.85 6.64 28.54
CA LYS A 466 17.42 7.21 27.26
C LYS A 466 15.95 7.66 27.23
N ILE A 467 15.38 7.98 28.39
CA ILE A 467 13.96 8.37 28.52
C ILE A 467 13.73 9.68 27.78
N ASP A 468 14.56 10.68 28.06
CA ASP A 468 14.40 12.03 27.50
C ASP A 468 14.78 12.06 26.01
N TYR A 469 15.78 11.25 25.62
CA TYR A 469 16.07 10.94 24.22
C TYR A 469 14.81 10.42 23.49
N ALA A 470 14.10 9.45 24.08
CA ALA A 470 12.90 8.90 23.45
C ALA A 470 11.77 9.93 23.33
N TYR A 471 11.54 10.75 24.36
CA TYR A 471 10.57 11.85 24.30
C TYR A 471 10.86 12.78 23.11
N ARG A 472 12.11 13.25 22.98
CA ARG A 472 12.54 14.14 21.88
C ARG A 472 12.32 13.51 20.51
N VAL A 473 12.84 12.29 20.27
CA VAL A 473 12.69 11.57 19.00
C VAL A 473 11.23 11.39 18.61
N ILE A 474 10.39 10.92 19.55
CA ILE A 474 8.98 10.65 19.28
C ILE A 474 8.24 11.94 18.91
N SER A 475 8.48 13.02 19.66
CA SER A 475 7.80 14.30 19.45
C SER A 475 8.18 15.01 18.15
N ASP A 476 9.46 14.98 17.78
CA ASP A 476 9.93 15.52 16.51
C ASP A 476 9.35 14.74 15.32
N HIS A 477 9.49 13.42 15.37
CA HIS A 477 9.11 12.55 14.25
C HIS A 477 7.60 12.49 14.03
N ILE A 478 6.77 12.64 15.07
CA ILE A 478 5.31 12.75 14.86
C ILE A 478 4.94 14.08 14.20
N ARG A 479 5.61 15.20 14.54
CA ARG A 479 5.40 16.48 13.87
C ARG A 479 5.76 16.35 12.38
N CYS A 480 6.94 15.80 12.08
CA CYS A 480 7.39 15.56 10.72
C CYS A 480 6.45 14.66 9.92
N ALA A 481 6.08 13.48 10.46
CA ALA A 481 5.18 12.55 9.78
C ALA A 481 3.80 13.15 9.53
N THR A 482 3.25 13.89 10.50
CA THR A 482 1.94 14.55 10.36
C THR A 482 1.94 15.57 9.24
N ILE A 483 2.96 16.43 9.17
CA ILE A 483 3.08 17.46 8.13
C ILE A 483 3.34 16.83 6.77
N ALA A 484 4.26 15.87 6.67
CA ALA A 484 4.57 15.22 5.40
C ALA A 484 3.36 14.49 4.81
N ILE A 485 2.59 13.75 5.64
CA ILE A 485 1.40 13.04 5.19
C ILE A 485 0.26 14.01 4.86
N SER A 486 0.12 15.10 5.63
CA SER A 486 -0.81 16.19 5.29
C SER A 486 -0.52 16.75 3.90
N ASP A 487 0.75 16.90 3.55
CA ASP A 487 1.17 17.43 2.26
C ASP A 487 1.18 16.38 1.13
N GLY A 488 0.72 15.15 1.39
CA GLY A 488 0.51 14.10 0.38
C GLY A 488 1.57 12.99 0.37
N CYS A 489 2.51 12.96 1.33
CA CYS A 489 3.53 11.91 1.40
C CYS A 489 2.93 10.63 1.98
N ILE A 490 3.18 9.49 1.35
CA ILE A 490 2.65 8.19 1.79
C ILE A 490 3.83 7.24 2.03
N PRO A 491 4.01 6.66 3.23
CA PRO A 491 5.11 5.74 3.52
C PRO A 491 5.26 4.63 2.45
N SER A 492 6.43 4.55 1.81
CA SER A 492 6.72 3.55 0.75
C SER A 492 8.20 3.09 0.80
N ASN A 493 8.65 2.30 -0.18
CA ASN A 493 10.04 1.83 -0.25
C ASN A 493 10.97 2.72 -1.09
N GLU A 494 10.47 3.83 -1.66
CA GLU A 494 11.25 4.64 -2.60
C GLU A 494 11.20 6.14 -2.31
N GLY A 495 12.26 6.85 -2.66
CA GLY A 495 12.35 8.32 -2.62
C GLY A 495 11.98 8.95 -1.27
N ARG A 496 11.22 10.05 -1.32
CA ARG A 496 10.76 10.79 -0.13
C ARG A 496 9.82 9.97 0.76
N ASN A 497 9.01 9.13 0.13
CA ASN A 497 8.07 8.23 0.78
C ASN A 497 8.79 7.19 1.66
N TYR A 498 9.98 6.75 1.24
CA TYR A 498 10.88 5.93 2.06
C TYR A 498 11.40 6.65 3.30
N VAL A 499 11.77 7.92 3.18
CA VAL A 499 12.25 8.71 4.33
C VAL A 499 11.17 8.83 5.41
N ILE A 500 9.92 9.15 5.03
CA ILE A 500 8.83 9.23 6.02
C ILE A 500 8.55 7.86 6.66
N ARG A 501 8.62 6.77 5.89
CA ARG A 501 8.57 5.41 6.45
C ARG A 501 9.67 5.20 7.51
N ARG A 502 10.92 5.58 7.23
CA ARG A 502 12.05 5.49 8.18
C ARG A 502 11.80 6.30 9.45
N ILE A 503 11.32 7.54 9.33
CA ILE A 503 11.00 8.43 10.46
C ILE A 503 9.95 7.80 11.39
N ILE A 504 8.83 7.31 10.84
CA ILE A 504 7.76 6.66 11.62
C ILE A 504 8.31 5.43 12.34
N ARG A 505 9.06 4.57 11.63
CA ARG A 505 9.61 3.32 12.18
C ARG A 505 10.63 3.58 13.29
N ARG A 506 11.49 4.59 13.14
CA ARG A 506 12.44 5.00 14.18
C ARG A 506 11.71 5.43 15.44
N ALA A 507 10.73 6.32 15.34
CA ALA A 507 9.97 6.80 16.49
C ALA A 507 9.24 5.66 17.23
N VAL A 508 8.53 4.80 16.49
CA VAL A 508 7.80 3.65 17.05
C VAL A 508 8.75 2.70 17.76
N ARG A 509 9.92 2.40 17.15
CA ARG A 509 10.91 1.52 17.75
C ARG A 509 11.50 2.11 19.04
N VAL A 510 11.98 3.35 18.98
CA VAL A 510 12.60 4.03 20.13
C VAL A 510 11.63 4.04 21.30
N GLY A 511 10.38 4.45 21.07
CA GLY A 511 9.35 4.42 22.10
C GLY A 511 9.11 3.01 22.64
N LYS A 512 8.97 1.99 21.78
CA LYS A 512 8.75 0.60 22.25
C LYS A 512 9.89 0.06 23.09
N GLN A 513 11.13 0.31 22.69
CA GLN A 513 12.32 -0.20 23.38
C GLN A 513 12.56 0.51 24.70
N VAL A 514 12.49 1.84 24.72
CA VAL A 514 12.79 2.65 25.90
C VAL A 514 11.65 2.61 26.91
N PHE A 515 10.40 2.74 26.46
CA PHE A 515 9.22 2.73 27.34
C PHE A 515 8.66 1.34 27.61
N ASN A 516 9.33 0.28 27.12
CA ASN A 516 8.93 -1.12 27.30
C ASN A 516 7.46 -1.40 26.87
N ILE A 517 7.06 -0.83 25.73
CA ILE A 517 5.69 -0.94 25.21
C ILE A 517 5.55 -2.27 24.46
N LYS A 518 4.48 -3.02 24.76
CA LYS A 518 4.18 -4.29 24.08
C LYS A 518 3.99 -4.11 22.58
N SER A 519 4.46 -5.09 21.79
CA SER A 519 4.48 -5.01 20.32
C SER A 519 3.09 -4.90 19.69
N ASN A 520 2.05 -5.46 20.32
CA ASN A 520 0.67 -5.42 19.83
C ASN A 520 -0.05 -4.09 20.11
N VAL A 521 0.55 -3.16 20.86
CA VAL A 521 -0.05 -1.86 21.16
C VAL A 521 0.32 -0.87 20.06
N LEU A 522 -0.71 -0.28 19.45
CA LEU A 522 -0.61 0.86 18.54
C LEU A 522 -0.83 2.15 19.31
N TRP A 523 0.05 3.12 19.15
CA TRP A 523 0.04 4.32 19.99
C TRP A 523 0.54 5.58 19.26
N PHE A 524 1.45 5.43 18.31
CA PHE A 524 2.14 6.59 17.72
C PHE A 524 1.18 7.50 16.97
N TYR A 525 0.20 6.93 16.25
CA TYR A 525 -0.83 7.69 15.53
C TYR A 525 -1.71 8.57 16.44
N LYS A 526 -1.82 8.26 17.75
CA LYS A 526 -2.62 9.06 18.69
C LYS A 526 -2.00 10.43 18.95
N LEU A 527 -0.69 10.55 18.77
CA LEU A 527 0.04 11.79 18.99
C LEU A 527 -0.26 12.88 17.94
N VAL A 528 -0.87 12.52 16.81
CA VAL A 528 -1.36 13.47 15.79
C VAL A 528 -2.29 14.52 16.41
N ASP A 529 -3.07 14.16 17.42
CA ASP A 529 -3.99 15.09 18.10
C ASP A 529 -3.27 16.29 18.73
N SER A 530 -2.13 16.06 19.39
CA SER A 530 -1.35 17.17 19.95
C SER A 530 -0.67 17.99 18.87
N VAL A 531 -0.20 17.36 17.79
CA VAL A 531 0.38 18.08 16.65
C VAL A 531 -0.65 19.02 16.01
N CYS A 532 -1.88 18.55 15.79
CA CYS A 532 -2.98 19.37 15.26
C CYS A 532 -3.33 20.53 16.19
N LYS A 533 -3.28 20.36 17.52
CA LYS A 533 -3.50 21.46 18.46
C LYS A 533 -2.42 22.53 18.38
N ILE A 534 -1.16 22.14 18.16
CA ILE A 534 -0.01 23.06 18.10
C ILE A 534 0.04 23.79 16.76
N LEU A 535 -0.16 23.06 15.66
CA LEU A 535 0.09 23.56 14.31
C LEU A 535 -1.19 23.95 13.54
N GLY A 536 -2.37 23.54 14.00
CA GLY A 536 -3.63 23.69 13.27
C GLY A 536 -4.05 25.14 13.03
N ASN A 537 -3.70 26.08 13.91
CA ASN A 537 -4.00 27.50 13.70
C ASN A 537 -3.24 28.08 12.50
N CYS A 538 -2.02 27.60 12.26
CA CYS A 538 -1.15 28.06 11.19
C CYS A 538 -1.38 27.29 9.88
N PHE A 539 -1.46 25.96 9.96
CA PHE A 539 -1.65 25.10 8.79
C PHE A 539 -3.09 24.57 8.74
N LYS A 540 -3.94 25.29 8.00
CA LYS A 540 -5.40 25.06 7.91
C LYS A 540 -5.77 23.62 7.56
N ASP A 541 -4.92 22.93 6.82
CA ASP A 541 -5.09 21.51 6.48
C ASP A 541 -5.24 20.60 7.71
N LEU A 542 -4.59 20.95 8.82
CA LEU A 542 -4.66 20.19 10.07
C LEU A 542 -5.91 20.52 10.90
N GLN A 543 -6.77 21.44 10.45
CA GLN A 543 -8.09 21.69 11.03
C GLN A 543 -9.17 20.82 10.41
N ASN A 544 -8.92 20.25 9.22
CA ASN A 544 -9.87 19.40 8.53
C ASN A 544 -9.90 18.01 9.18
N GLU A 545 -11.03 17.66 9.79
CA GLU A 545 -11.19 16.41 10.55
C GLU A 545 -11.01 15.15 9.67
N GLU A 546 -11.46 15.18 8.42
CA GLU A 546 -11.28 14.08 7.46
C GLU A 546 -9.79 13.87 7.15
N LYS A 547 -9.06 14.98 6.91
CA LYS A 547 -7.62 14.97 6.64
C LYS A 547 -6.81 14.50 7.86
N VAL A 548 -7.18 14.93 9.06
CA VAL A 548 -6.57 14.46 10.31
C VAL A 548 -6.80 12.96 10.51
N ASN A 549 -8.01 12.47 10.27
CA ASN A 549 -8.32 11.05 10.34
C ASN A 549 -7.55 10.23 9.30
N TYR A 550 -7.38 10.77 8.09
CA TYR A 550 -6.52 10.18 7.07
C TYR A 550 -5.08 10.04 7.56
N ILE A 551 -4.47 11.12 8.09
CA ILE A 551 -3.09 11.10 8.62
C ILE A 551 -2.94 10.04 9.72
N LYS A 552 -3.87 10.02 10.68
CA LYS A 552 -3.90 9.01 11.76
C LYS A 552 -3.94 7.60 11.20
N ASN A 553 -4.79 7.35 10.22
CA ASN A 553 -4.92 6.03 9.60
C ASN A 553 -3.62 5.61 8.90
N VAL A 554 -3.00 6.49 8.10
CA VAL A 554 -1.73 6.19 7.42
C VAL A 554 -0.64 5.80 8.43
N ILE A 555 -0.46 6.60 9.50
CA ILE A 555 0.54 6.31 10.54
C ILE A 555 0.22 5.00 11.28
N MET A 556 -1.06 4.80 11.65
CA MET A 556 -1.51 3.58 12.34
C MET A 556 -1.26 2.32 11.50
N GLN A 557 -1.50 2.39 10.18
CA GLN A 557 -1.24 1.28 9.27
C GLN A 557 0.24 0.96 9.16
N GLU A 558 1.11 1.96 8.98
CA GLU A 558 2.55 1.72 8.93
C GLU A 558 3.08 1.16 10.26
N GLU A 559 2.59 1.66 11.41
CA GLU A 559 2.91 1.13 12.74
C GLU A 559 2.50 -0.35 12.87
N LEU A 560 1.29 -0.72 12.41
CA LEU A 560 0.80 -2.10 12.40
C LEU A 560 1.66 -3.01 11.53
N ILE A 561 2.00 -2.55 10.32
CA ILE A 561 2.87 -3.27 9.37
C ILE A 561 4.24 -3.51 10.00
N PHE A 562 4.80 -2.49 10.63
CA PHE A 562 6.11 -2.52 11.25
C PHE A 562 6.16 -3.47 12.45
N ASN A 563 5.15 -3.41 13.33
CA ASN A 563 5.06 -4.27 14.52
C ASN A 563 5.08 -5.77 14.18
N LYS A 564 4.45 -6.18 13.08
CA LYS A 564 4.50 -7.58 12.60
C LYS A 564 5.92 -8.05 12.24
N THR A 565 6.79 -7.14 11.82
CA THR A 565 8.17 -7.44 11.38
C THR A 565 9.22 -7.17 12.45
N LEU A 566 8.92 -6.29 13.42
CA LEU A 566 9.90 -5.79 14.39
C LEU A 566 10.44 -6.88 15.33
N GLU A 567 9.57 -7.68 15.96
CA GLU A 567 10.00 -8.67 16.96
C GLU A 567 10.96 -9.71 16.37
N LYS A 568 10.58 -10.31 15.24
CA LYS A 568 11.39 -11.34 14.58
C LYS A 568 12.71 -10.78 14.05
N GLY A 569 12.70 -9.54 13.54
CA GLY A 569 13.89 -8.90 12.99
C GLY A 569 14.90 -8.46 14.06
N VAL A 570 14.43 -7.86 15.16
CA VAL A 570 15.29 -7.42 16.28
C VAL A 570 15.97 -8.61 16.97
N ASP A 571 15.23 -9.70 17.21
CA ASP A 571 15.80 -10.92 17.79
C ASP A 571 16.90 -11.51 16.92
N GLN A 572 16.68 -11.52 15.60
CA GLN A 572 17.65 -12.04 14.64
C GLN A 572 18.88 -11.13 14.52
N PHE A 573 18.68 -9.80 14.48
CA PHE A 573 19.77 -8.82 14.49
C PHE A 573 20.65 -8.99 15.75
N ASN A 574 20.05 -9.07 16.93
CA ASN A 574 20.77 -9.25 18.19
C ASN A 574 21.56 -10.57 18.23
N LYS A 575 21.07 -11.65 17.60
CA LYS A 575 21.82 -12.90 17.46
C LYS A 575 23.03 -12.75 16.54
N ILE A 576 22.91 -11.98 15.46
CA ILE A 576 24.01 -11.72 14.51
C ILE A 576 25.11 -10.88 15.19
N ILE A 577 24.74 -9.79 15.86
CA ILE A 577 25.67 -8.94 16.62
C ILE A 577 26.41 -9.74 17.71
N LYS A 578 25.71 -10.58 18.48
CA LYS A 578 26.36 -11.44 19.49
C LYS A 578 27.40 -12.36 18.88
N LYS A 579 27.16 -12.89 17.67
CA LYS A 579 28.13 -13.73 16.94
C LYS A 579 29.32 -12.91 16.42
N CYS A 580 29.10 -11.65 16.01
CA CYS A 580 30.17 -10.75 15.58
C CYS A 580 31.14 -10.43 16.74
N HIS A 581 30.63 -10.14 17.94
CA HIS A 581 31.48 -9.84 19.11
C HIS A 581 32.19 -11.07 19.71
N GLN A 582 31.79 -12.30 19.35
CA GLN A 582 32.39 -13.54 19.88
C GLN A 582 33.58 -14.06 19.04
N LYS A 583 33.93 -13.44 17.91
CA LYS A 583 35.08 -13.84 17.10
C LYS A 583 36.35 -13.03 17.49
N PRO A 584 37.42 -13.67 17.99
CA PRO A 584 38.58 -12.95 18.56
C PRO A 584 39.46 -12.17 17.58
N ASN A 585 39.24 -12.27 16.26
CA ASN A 585 40.16 -11.76 15.23
C ASN A 585 39.51 -10.85 14.16
N ASN A 586 38.32 -10.29 14.37
CA ASN A 586 37.75 -9.33 13.42
C ASN A 586 38.09 -7.89 13.83
N SER A 587 39.21 -7.38 13.33
CA SER A 587 39.73 -6.04 13.54
C SER A 587 38.86 -4.89 13.00
N ASN A 588 37.68 -5.16 12.43
CA ASN A 588 36.92 -4.15 11.68
C ASN A 588 35.52 -3.78 12.19
N ASN A 589 35.03 -4.29 13.33
CA ASN A 589 33.72 -3.90 13.90
C ASN A 589 32.60 -3.73 12.83
N LEU A 590 32.53 -4.67 11.88
CA LEU A 590 31.74 -4.53 10.66
C LEU A 590 30.58 -5.54 10.65
N PHE A 591 29.36 -5.05 10.46
CA PHE A 591 28.17 -5.87 10.24
C PHE A 591 28.10 -6.27 8.75
N SER A 592 27.98 -7.57 8.45
CA SER A 592 28.00 -8.05 7.06
C SER A 592 26.80 -7.52 6.27
N GLY A 593 27.05 -7.06 5.05
CA GLY A 593 26.00 -6.63 4.12
C GLY A 593 25.13 -7.80 3.67
N LYS A 594 25.66 -9.03 3.70
CA LYS A 594 24.87 -10.25 3.47
C LYS A 594 23.88 -10.52 4.59
N ASP A 595 24.32 -10.46 5.85
CA ASP A 595 23.43 -10.64 6.99
C ASP A 595 22.34 -9.54 7.02
N ALA A 596 22.70 -8.31 6.64
CA ALA A 596 21.75 -7.21 6.48
C ALA A 596 20.76 -7.46 5.34
N PHE A 597 21.23 -8.00 4.22
CA PHE A 597 20.41 -8.38 3.07
C PHE A 597 19.45 -9.53 3.41
N ASP A 598 19.89 -10.51 4.19
CA ASP A 598 19.04 -11.62 4.66
C ASP A 598 17.98 -11.13 5.66
N LEU A 599 18.35 -10.22 6.58
CA LEU A 599 17.40 -9.54 7.46
C LEU A 599 16.35 -8.75 6.66
N TYR A 600 16.80 -8.03 5.63
CA TYR A 600 15.94 -7.26 4.73
C TYR A 600 14.98 -8.15 3.93
N THR A 601 15.49 -9.15 3.23
CA THR A 601 14.69 -10.00 2.34
C THR A 601 13.82 -11.03 3.08
N SER A 602 14.36 -11.68 4.11
CA SER A 602 13.69 -12.81 4.76
C SER A 602 12.79 -12.39 5.92
N TYR A 603 13.11 -11.28 6.59
CA TYR A 603 12.39 -10.81 7.78
C TYR A 603 11.70 -9.46 7.54
N GLY A 604 11.86 -8.86 6.36
CA GLY A 604 11.35 -7.52 6.05
C GLY A 604 11.96 -6.45 6.95
N PHE A 605 13.17 -6.71 7.47
CA PHE A 605 13.81 -5.85 8.45
C PHE A 605 14.50 -4.68 7.75
N PRO A 606 14.11 -3.43 8.02
CA PRO A 606 14.49 -2.30 7.16
C PRO A 606 15.98 -2.01 7.25
N ILE A 607 16.64 -1.72 6.12
CA ILE A 607 18.10 -1.51 6.07
C ILE A 607 18.54 -0.30 6.89
N ASP A 608 17.75 0.76 6.86
CA ASP A 608 17.87 1.95 7.70
C ASP A 608 17.82 1.59 9.19
N LEU A 609 16.95 0.66 9.57
CA LEU A 609 16.87 0.21 10.95
C LEU A 609 18.10 -0.60 11.34
N ILE A 610 18.61 -1.44 10.44
CA ILE A 610 19.84 -2.20 10.64
C ILE A 610 21.03 -1.26 10.81
N GLU A 611 21.12 -0.23 9.99
CA GLU A 611 22.16 0.81 10.06
C GLU A 611 22.12 1.53 11.41
N ILE A 612 20.94 2.05 11.81
CA ILE A 612 20.75 2.69 13.12
C ILE A 612 21.11 1.74 14.27
N MET A 613 20.69 0.48 14.21
CA MET A 613 21.02 -0.52 15.24
C MET A 613 22.51 -0.85 15.31
N CYS A 614 23.18 -0.87 14.17
CA CYS A 614 24.62 -1.08 14.09
C CYS A 614 25.35 0.09 14.76
N GLU A 615 24.99 1.33 14.41
CA GLU A 615 25.57 2.55 14.98
C GLU A 615 25.37 2.65 16.49
N GLU A 616 24.17 2.35 17.00
CA GLU A 616 23.88 2.28 18.44
C GLU A 616 24.74 1.26 19.19
N LYS A 617 25.29 0.28 18.48
CA LYS A 617 26.20 -0.76 19.01
C LYS A 617 27.67 -0.47 18.69
N ASN A 618 27.99 0.69 18.13
CA ASN A 618 29.32 1.07 17.65
C ASN A 618 29.89 0.08 16.62
N VAL A 619 29.02 -0.47 15.77
CA VAL A 619 29.33 -1.37 14.65
C VAL A 619 28.99 -0.66 13.35
N LYS A 620 29.83 -0.74 12.33
CA LYS A 620 29.58 -0.14 11.02
C LYS A 620 28.95 -1.16 10.07
N LEU A 621 27.90 -0.80 9.36
CA LEU A 621 27.27 -1.68 8.37
C LEU A 621 28.05 -1.67 7.05
N ASN A 622 28.33 -2.85 6.48
CA ASN A 622 28.91 -2.96 5.14
C ASN A 622 27.84 -2.69 4.06
N MET A 623 27.58 -1.40 3.81
CA MET A 623 26.58 -0.96 2.83
C MET A 623 26.94 -1.30 1.39
N GLU A 624 28.23 -1.37 1.04
CA GLU A 624 28.65 -1.73 -0.33
C GLU A 624 28.28 -3.18 -0.68
N GLU A 625 28.52 -4.10 0.25
CA GLU A 625 28.15 -5.51 0.11
C GLU A 625 26.62 -5.68 0.02
N PHE A 626 25.87 -4.98 0.89
CA PHE A 626 24.40 -4.96 0.84
C PHE A 626 23.89 -4.45 -0.52
N ASN A 627 24.37 -3.29 -0.97
CA ASN A 627 23.95 -2.66 -2.22
C ASN A 627 24.26 -3.56 -3.43
N THR A 628 25.36 -4.30 -3.40
CA THR A 628 25.72 -5.26 -4.45
C THR A 628 24.72 -6.42 -4.52
N LEU A 629 24.35 -6.98 -3.37
CA LEU A 629 23.34 -8.05 -3.28
C LEU A 629 21.94 -7.54 -3.65
N PHE A 630 21.61 -6.33 -3.21
CA PHE A 630 20.35 -5.67 -3.50
C PHE A 630 20.19 -5.37 -5.00
N LYS A 631 21.22 -4.85 -5.67
CA LYS A 631 21.24 -4.66 -7.13
C LYS A 631 21.09 -5.99 -7.88
N LYS A 632 21.78 -7.05 -7.44
CA LYS A 632 21.60 -8.39 -8.03
C LYS A 632 20.16 -8.88 -7.88
N HIS A 633 19.53 -8.66 -6.73
CA HIS A 633 18.13 -9.00 -6.49
C HIS A 633 17.15 -8.15 -7.30
N GLN A 634 17.41 -6.85 -7.48
CA GLN A 634 16.67 -5.99 -8.39
C GLN A 634 16.77 -6.49 -9.82
N LEU A 635 17.96 -6.82 -10.32
CA LEU A 635 18.16 -7.35 -11.67
C LEU A 635 17.43 -8.69 -11.90
N VAL A 636 17.29 -9.52 -10.86
CA VAL A 636 16.52 -10.78 -10.89
C VAL A 636 15.00 -10.53 -10.76
N SER A 637 14.60 -9.42 -10.16
CA SER A 637 13.19 -8.98 -10.09
C SER A 637 12.76 -8.26 -11.38
N ASP A 638 13.68 -7.54 -12.01
CA ASP A 638 13.55 -6.85 -13.29
C ASP A 638 13.58 -7.79 -14.49
N THR A 639 13.91 -9.08 -14.29
CA THR A 639 13.84 -10.09 -15.36
C THR A 639 12.42 -10.45 -15.82
N ASN A 640 11.38 -9.76 -15.34
CA ASN A 640 10.03 -9.77 -15.93
C ASN A 640 9.64 -8.47 -16.65
N ASN A 641 10.53 -7.48 -16.75
CA ASN A 641 10.36 -6.36 -17.67
C ASN A 641 10.98 -6.72 -19.01
N PHE A 642 10.13 -6.76 -20.03
CA PHE A 642 10.47 -7.05 -21.42
C PHE A 642 11.72 -6.28 -21.86
N LYS A 643 12.84 -7.00 -22.04
CA LYS A 643 13.94 -6.55 -22.89
C LYS A 643 13.47 -6.59 -24.34
N ILE A 644 12.82 -5.53 -24.80
CA ILE A 644 12.66 -5.27 -26.24
C ILE A 644 13.83 -4.39 -26.66
N ASN A 645 14.62 -4.96 -27.59
CA ASN A 645 15.74 -4.40 -28.35
C ASN A 645 15.88 -2.87 -28.32
N LYS A 646 17.08 -2.39 -27.94
CA LYS A 646 17.60 -1.00 -28.10
C LYS A 646 16.80 -0.23 -29.14
N ILE A 647 15.79 0.49 -28.66
CA ILE A 647 14.99 1.41 -29.46
C ILE A 647 15.90 2.58 -29.83
N ILE A 648 15.69 3.17 -31.00
CA ILE A 648 16.37 4.40 -31.40
C ILE A 648 16.01 5.46 -30.35
N ASP A 649 16.95 5.71 -29.44
CA ASP A 649 16.83 6.71 -28.40
C ASP A 649 17.35 8.04 -28.94
N LEU A 650 16.69 9.15 -28.59
CA LEU A 650 17.10 10.49 -28.99
C LEU A 650 17.65 11.20 -27.75
N PRO A 651 18.98 11.26 -27.57
CA PRO A 651 19.59 11.90 -26.41
C PRO A 651 19.08 13.34 -26.20
N VAL A 652 19.00 13.77 -24.94
CA VAL A 652 18.52 15.12 -24.56
C VAL A 652 19.25 16.24 -25.32
N GLU A 653 20.56 16.08 -25.54
CA GLU A 653 21.41 16.97 -26.32
C GLU A 653 20.92 17.13 -27.77
N LYS A 654 20.45 16.05 -28.39
CA LYS A 654 19.91 16.05 -29.76
C LYS A 654 18.52 16.67 -29.83
N ALA A 655 17.70 16.51 -28.79
CA ALA A 655 16.41 17.21 -28.71
C ALA A 655 16.59 18.73 -28.62
N HIS A 656 17.63 19.22 -27.94
CA HIS A 656 17.98 20.64 -27.92
C HIS A 656 18.47 21.13 -29.31
N GLU A 657 19.23 20.30 -30.03
CA GLU A 657 19.67 20.59 -31.41
C GLU A 657 18.47 20.77 -32.36
N ILE A 658 17.40 19.99 -32.22
CA ILE A 658 16.16 20.14 -33.02
C ILE A 658 15.56 21.54 -32.89
N LYS A 659 15.48 22.07 -31.65
CA LYS A 659 14.92 23.39 -31.38
C LYS A 659 15.84 24.52 -31.85
N CYS A 660 17.12 24.47 -31.48
CA CYS A 660 18.04 25.58 -31.69
C CYS A 660 18.65 25.63 -33.10
N LYS A 661 18.90 24.47 -33.73
CA LYS A 661 19.59 24.38 -35.03
C LYS A 661 18.62 24.16 -36.19
N TYR A 662 17.59 23.32 -35.98
CA TYR A 662 16.61 23.01 -37.04
C TYR A 662 15.33 23.85 -36.94
N ASN A 663 15.17 24.66 -35.89
CA ASN A 663 14.03 25.55 -35.64
C ASN A 663 12.66 24.85 -35.76
N VAL A 664 12.56 23.61 -35.28
CA VAL A 664 11.33 22.80 -35.33
C VAL A 664 10.53 23.00 -34.04
N LEU A 665 9.26 23.38 -34.18
CA LEU A 665 8.32 23.54 -33.06
C LEU A 665 7.91 22.18 -32.46
N PRO A 666 7.48 22.14 -31.19
CA PRO A 666 6.83 20.98 -30.57
C PRO A 666 5.80 20.29 -31.45
N THR A 667 5.73 18.96 -31.39
CA THR A 667 4.73 18.19 -32.14
C THR A 667 3.34 18.41 -31.54
N ILE A 668 2.37 18.78 -32.37
CA ILE A 668 0.97 18.94 -31.96
C ILE A 668 0.30 17.56 -31.95
N ASP A 669 -0.02 17.04 -30.77
CA ASP A 669 -0.47 15.65 -30.59
C ASP A 669 -1.90 15.52 -30.02
N HIS A 670 -2.64 16.62 -29.85
CA HIS A 670 -4.02 16.61 -29.33
C HIS A 670 -5.01 15.86 -30.26
N HIS A 671 -4.69 15.72 -31.55
CA HIS A 671 -5.50 14.98 -32.53
C HIS A 671 -5.70 13.51 -32.16
N LYS A 672 -4.87 12.94 -31.28
CA LYS A 672 -5.05 11.56 -30.78
C LYS A 672 -6.37 11.32 -30.04
N TYR A 673 -7.00 12.38 -29.52
CA TYR A 673 -8.33 12.32 -28.90
C TYR A 673 -9.48 12.42 -29.91
N ASN A 674 -9.21 12.85 -31.15
CA ASN A 674 -10.20 13.01 -32.20
C ASN A 674 -10.27 11.73 -33.04
N TRP A 675 -11.00 10.73 -32.56
CA TRP A 675 -11.19 9.46 -33.27
C TRP A 675 -12.57 8.86 -32.99
N ASN A 676 -12.99 7.91 -33.83
CA ASN A 676 -14.23 7.18 -33.60
C ASN A 676 -14.04 6.20 -32.43
N ASN A 677 -14.34 6.67 -31.22
CA ASN A 677 -14.27 5.91 -29.98
C ASN A 677 -15.49 4.99 -29.77
N THR A 678 -16.31 4.78 -30.81
CA THR A 678 -17.44 3.85 -30.84
C THR A 678 -17.16 2.68 -31.79
N PHE A 679 -17.87 1.57 -31.58
CA PHE A 679 -17.84 0.41 -32.49
C PHE A 679 -18.97 0.46 -33.53
N GLU A 680 -19.69 1.58 -33.63
CA GLU A 680 -20.78 1.74 -34.58
C GLU A 680 -20.23 2.04 -35.98
N ILE A 681 -20.83 1.41 -37.00
CA ILE A 681 -20.48 1.65 -38.40
C ILE A 681 -21.07 3.01 -38.79
N PRO A 682 -20.25 3.98 -39.22
CA PRO A 682 -20.74 5.29 -39.66
C PRO A 682 -21.75 5.16 -40.79
N LYS A 683 -22.79 6.01 -40.74
CA LYS A 683 -23.98 5.93 -41.60
C LYS A 683 -23.69 6.18 -43.10
N SER A 684 -22.48 6.59 -43.47
CA SER A 684 -22.05 6.73 -44.87
C SER A 684 -20.63 6.16 -45.10
N LYS A 685 -20.37 5.66 -46.32
CA LYS A 685 -19.03 5.15 -46.74
C LYS A 685 -18.04 6.27 -47.08
N GLU A 686 -18.52 7.49 -47.37
CA GLU A 686 -17.70 8.64 -47.78
C GLU A 686 -17.23 9.49 -46.59
N GLU A 687 -17.97 9.57 -45.47
CA GLU A 687 -17.52 10.32 -44.28
C GLU A 687 -16.38 9.62 -43.49
N ASN A 688 -15.96 8.43 -43.92
CA ASN A 688 -15.37 7.43 -43.04
C ASN A 688 -13.89 7.09 -43.33
N LYS A 689 -13.36 7.43 -44.51
CA LYS A 689 -11.93 7.21 -44.84
C LYS A 689 -11.09 8.48 -44.79
N ASP A 690 -11.68 9.63 -45.07
CA ASP A 690 -10.93 10.90 -45.18
C ASP A 690 -10.90 11.69 -43.86
N ASN A 691 -11.85 11.48 -42.93
CA ASN A 691 -11.94 12.25 -41.68
C ASN A 691 -11.08 11.75 -40.52
N LEU A 692 -10.50 10.54 -40.59
CA LEU A 692 -9.63 9.98 -39.53
C LEU A 692 -8.14 10.06 -39.87
N ARG A 693 -7.81 10.34 -41.14
CA ARG A 693 -6.44 10.58 -41.56
C ARG A 693 -6.07 12.01 -41.24
N LEU A 694 -4.96 12.19 -40.52
CA LEU A 694 -4.43 13.52 -40.28
C LEU A 694 -3.36 13.81 -41.35
N LYS A 695 -3.61 14.85 -42.15
CA LYS A 695 -2.61 15.44 -43.04
C LYS A 695 -1.59 16.19 -42.18
N SER A 696 -0.31 15.88 -42.37
CA SER A 696 0.79 16.47 -41.62
C SER A 696 2.03 16.55 -42.52
N SER A 697 3.18 16.90 -41.94
CA SER A 697 4.46 16.99 -42.66
C SER A 697 5.58 16.40 -41.82
N VAL A 698 6.53 15.73 -42.46
CA VAL A 698 7.76 15.23 -41.83
C VAL A 698 8.68 16.41 -41.50
N GLN A 699 9.02 16.61 -40.24
CA GLN A 699 9.89 17.71 -39.81
C GLN A 699 11.34 17.26 -39.62
N ILE A 700 11.54 16.06 -39.09
CA ILE A 700 12.86 15.46 -38.86
C ILE A 700 12.82 13.96 -39.16
N ILE A 701 13.91 13.47 -39.72
CA ILE A 701 14.20 12.05 -39.91
C ILE A 701 15.46 11.73 -39.09
N TYR A 702 15.43 10.63 -38.33
CA TYR A 702 16.49 10.26 -37.41
C TYR A 702 16.77 8.75 -37.40
N ASP A 703 18.04 8.34 -37.49
CA ASP A 703 18.48 6.93 -37.38
C ASP A 703 19.59 6.72 -36.33
N GLY A 704 19.86 7.76 -35.53
CA GLY A 704 21.11 7.95 -34.79
C GLY A 704 21.77 9.28 -35.19
N ASN A 705 21.63 9.67 -36.45
CA ASN A 705 21.95 11.00 -36.97
C ASN A 705 20.73 11.64 -37.64
N PHE A 706 20.75 12.98 -37.81
CA PHE A 706 19.73 13.68 -38.58
C PHE A 706 19.94 13.44 -40.07
N LEU A 707 18.90 12.97 -40.76
CA LEU A 707 18.92 12.69 -42.19
C LEU A 707 18.03 13.69 -42.93
N ASP A 708 18.43 14.06 -44.15
CA ASP A 708 17.62 14.89 -45.04
C ASP A 708 16.62 14.06 -45.85
N GLU A 709 16.99 12.81 -46.17
CA GLU A 709 16.16 11.88 -46.93
C GLU A 709 16.44 10.40 -46.62
N ILE A 710 15.47 9.53 -46.91
CA ILE A 710 15.62 8.06 -46.92
C ILE A 710 15.02 7.52 -48.22
N VAL A 711 15.76 6.67 -48.94
CA VAL A 711 15.26 5.90 -50.10
C VAL A 711 15.12 4.43 -49.69
N HIS A 712 14.02 3.78 -50.06
CA HIS A 712 13.92 2.32 -49.97
C HIS A 712 14.79 1.69 -51.07
N THR A 713 15.81 0.93 -50.68
CA THR A 713 16.70 0.21 -51.61
C THR A 713 16.38 -1.28 -51.61
N ASP A 714 16.19 -1.89 -52.78
CA ASP A 714 15.91 -3.33 -52.96
C ASP A 714 17.00 -4.26 -52.39
N ASP A 715 18.17 -3.73 -52.00
CA ASP A 715 19.24 -4.48 -51.35
C ASP A 715 18.90 -4.92 -49.91
N ASP A 716 17.87 -4.35 -49.28
CA ASP A 716 17.32 -4.83 -48.00
C ASP A 716 16.53 -6.16 -48.13
N ALA A 717 16.38 -6.70 -49.36
CA ALA A 717 15.63 -7.92 -49.67
C ALA A 717 16.47 -9.05 -50.31
N LYS A 718 17.79 -8.87 -50.52
CA LYS A 718 18.65 -9.86 -51.22
C LYS A 718 19.70 -10.53 -50.31
N GLU A 719 19.27 -11.17 -49.23
CA GLU A 719 19.99 -12.31 -48.64
C GLU A 719 18.98 -13.43 -48.33
N SER A 720 18.49 -14.09 -49.38
CA SER A 720 17.66 -15.29 -49.25
C SER A 720 18.08 -16.34 -50.27
N SER A 721 19.29 -16.87 -50.10
CA SER A 721 19.73 -18.11 -50.75
C SER A 721 20.78 -18.86 -49.93
N SER A 722 20.60 -18.96 -48.62
CA SER A 722 21.14 -20.09 -47.86
C SER A 722 20.28 -20.33 -46.61
N GLY A 723 19.93 -21.58 -46.36
CA GLY A 723 18.90 -22.00 -45.41
C GLY A 723 19.33 -21.95 -43.94
N GLU A 724 19.51 -20.75 -43.39
CA GLU A 724 19.54 -20.53 -41.94
C GLU A 724 18.61 -19.36 -41.55
N LYS A 725 17.67 -19.63 -40.64
CA LYS A 725 16.72 -18.62 -40.11
C LYS A 725 17.48 -17.60 -39.26
N THR A 726 17.92 -16.51 -39.87
CA THR A 726 18.33 -15.28 -39.18
C THR A 726 17.24 -14.23 -39.32
N GLU A 727 16.91 -13.52 -38.24
CA GLU A 727 15.90 -12.47 -38.21
C GLU A 727 16.28 -11.32 -39.19
N ASN A 728 15.42 -11.04 -40.17
CA ASN A 728 15.54 -9.90 -41.10
C ASN A 728 15.72 -8.57 -40.33
N LYS A 729 16.94 -8.03 -40.26
CA LYS A 729 17.21 -6.70 -39.70
C LYS A 729 16.98 -5.61 -40.75
N GLN A 730 15.72 -5.27 -41.04
CA GLN A 730 15.42 -4.01 -41.74
C GLN A 730 15.85 -2.80 -40.89
N LYS A 731 16.49 -1.81 -41.52
CA LYS A 731 16.95 -0.59 -40.84
C LYS A 731 15.75 0.23 -40.34
N LYS A 732 15.77 0.60 -39.06
CA LYS A 732 14.72 1.39 -38.40
C LYS A 732 15.05 2.88 -38.46
N TYR A 733 14.02 3.70 -38.52
CA TYR A 733 14.10 5.16 -38.50
C TYR A 733 13.09 5.72 -37.50
N ALA A 734 13.32 6.94 -37.01
CA ALA A 734 12.39 7.72 -36.21
C ALA A 734 11.98 8.98 -36.99
N LEU A 735 10.68 9.20 -37.16
CA LEU A 735 10.12 10.38 -37.81
C LEU A 735 9.49 11.31 -36.78
N ILE A 736 9.79 12.60 -36.85
CA ILE A 736 9.09 13.64 -36.09
C ILE A 736 8.19 14.39 -37.06
N LEU A 737 6.92 14.49 -36.70
CA LEU A 737 5.89 15.15 -37.50
C LEU A 737 5.55 16.52 -36.89
N LYS A 738 5.00 17.41 -37.73
CA LYS A 738 4.43 18.67 -37.25
C LYS A 738 3.25 18.43 -36.30
N GLU A 739 2.32 17.57 -36.74
CA GLU A 739 1.14 17.17 -35.99
C GLU A 739 0.92 15.66 -36.13
N THR A 740 0.37 15.00 -35.11
CA THR A 740 0.12 13.55 -35.14
C THR A 740 -1.17 13.18 -34.41
N ASN A 741 -1.86 12.17 -34.93
CA ASN A 741 -2.99 11.52 -34.26
C ASN A 741 -2.57 10.21 -33.57
N PHE A 742 -1.30 9.79 -33.63
CA PHE A 742 -0.78 8.62 -32.90
C PHE A 742 -0.65 8.91 -31.40
N TYR A 743 -1.07 7.95 -30.57
CA TYR A 743 -0.78 7.94 -29.14
C TYR A 743 0.63 7.39 -28.92
N TYR A 744 1.44 8.13 -28.18
CA TYR A 744 2.75 7.70 -27.69
C TYR A 744 2.58 6.96 -26.36
N GLU A 745 3.48 6.03 -26.06
CA GLU A 745 3.43 5.29 -24.80
C GLU A 745 3.53 6.24 -23.58
N ASN A 746 2.49 6.24 -22.75
CA ASN A 746 2.41 7.07 -21.54
C ASN A 746 1.25 6.64 -20.63
N GLY A 747 1.34 6.94 -19.33
CA GLY A 747 0.26 6.72 -18.37
C GLY A 747 -0.14 5.24 -18.21
N GLY A 748 0.80 4.32 -18.48
CA GLY A 748 0.56 2.88 -18.52
C GLY A 748 -0.08 2.37 -19.81
N GLN A 749 -0.58 3.24 -20.70
CA GLN A 749 -1.08 2.85 -22.02
C GLN A 749 0.08 2.73 -23.01
N ILE A 750 0.11 1.64 -23.77
CA ILE A 750 1.11 1.45 -24.83
C ILE A 750 0.82 2.29 -26.08
N TYR A 751 1.87 2.47 -26.88
CA TYR A 751 1.85 3.22 -28.12
C TYR A 751 0.91 2.65 -29.20
N ASP A 752 0.49 3.50 -30.13
CA ASP A 752 -0.19 3.10 -31.35
C ASP A 752 0.76 2.57 -32.43
N THR A 753 0.18 1.81 -33.36
CA THR A 753 0.84 1.30 -34.57
C THR A 753 0.03 1.70 -35.80
N GLY A 754 0.66 1.69 -36.97
CA GLY A 754 -0.01 2.10 -38.21
C GLY A 754 0.97 2.47 -39.31
N PHE A 755 0.56 3.39 -40.17
CA PHE A 755 1.35 3.85 -41.31
C PHE A 755 1.42 5.38 -41.38
N ILE A 756 2.54 5.88 -41.88
CA ILE A 756 2.71 7.24 -42.36
C ILE A 756 2.97 7.11 -43.86
N GLN A 757 2.14 7.73 -44.70
CA GLN A 757 2.18 7.46 -46.14
C GLN A 757 1.80 8.70 -46.97
N ASN A 758 2.20 8.70 -48.23
CA ASN A 758 1.68 9.59 -49.27
C ASN A 758 1.55 8.80 -50.59
N GLU A 759 1.40 9.47 -51.74
CA GLU A 759 1.27 8.79 -53.03
C GLU A 759 2.52 7.97 -53.44
N SER A 760 3.70 8.34 -52.93
CA SER A 760 4.99 7.80 -53.35
C SER A 760 5.71 6.94 -52.31
N MET A 761 5.34 7.01 -51.03
CA MET A 761 6.00 6.26 -49.94
C MET A 761 5.03 5.72 -48.89
N LYS A 762 5.46 4.64 -48.24
CA LYS A 762 4.76 4.04 -47.10
C LYS A 762 5.74 3.65 -46.00
N PHE A 763 5.59 4.27 -44.84
CA PHE A 763 6.37 4.02 -43.63
C PHE A 763 5.51 3.30 -42.59
N GLN A 764 5.96 2.15 -42.10
CA GLN A 764 5.27 1.38 -41.06
C GLN A 764 5.75 1.83 -39.67
N VAL A 765 4.84 2.35 -38.87
CA VAL A 765 5.09 2.75 -37.48
C VAL A 765 4.96 1.52 -36.57
N LEU A 766 6.05 1.18 -35.90
CA LEU A 766 6.17 0.04 -34.99
C LEU A 766 6.15 0.44 -33.52
N ASN A 767 6.52 1.68 -33.21
CA ASN A 767 6.54 2.24 -31.85
C ASN A 767 6.39 3.77 -31.90
N VAL A 768 5.76 4.38 -30.90
CA VAL A 768 5.64 5.84 -30.76
C VAL A 768 6.03 6.25 -29.35
N GLN A 769 7.03 7.13 -29.24
CA GLN A 769 7.59 7.60 -27.97
C GLN A 769 7.57 9.14 -27.90
N LYS A 770 7.57 9.69 -26.68
CA LYS A 770 7.70 11.13 -26.45
C LYS A 770 9.07 11.44 -25.86
N MET A 771 9.74 12.44 -26.42
CA MET A 771 10.99 12.98 -25.90
C MET A 771 10.87 14.50 -25.78
N ASN A 772 10.84 15.01 -24.54
CA ASN A 772 10.50 16.41 -24.25
C ASN A 772 9.16 16.81 -24.92
N ASP A 773 9.22 17.74 -25.87
CA ASP A 773 8.05 18.28 -26.57
C ASP A 773 7.82 17.64 -27.97
N TYR A 774 8.58 16.59 -28.32
CA TYR A 774 8.54 15.96 -29.64
C TYR A 774 8.03 14.51 -29.58
N ILE A 775 7.26 14.10 -30.60
CA ILE A 775 6.77 12.72 -30.73
C ILE A 775 7.55 12.00 -31.83
N LEU A 776 8.17 10.88 -31.46
CA LEU A 776 8.99 10.03 -32.32
C LEU A 776 8.16 8.85 -32.83
N HIS A 777 8.02 8.73 -34.15
CA HIS A 777 7.36 7.62 -34.82
C HIS A 777 8.43 6.67 -35.34
N ILE A 778 8.66 5.57 -34.63
CA ILE A 778 9.76 4.64 -34.86
C ILE A 778 9.26 3.49 -35.70
N GLY A 779 9.94 3.21 -36.81
CA GLY A 779 9.40 2.32 -37.82
C GLY A 779 10.38 1.98 -38.95
N VAL A 780 9.84 1.40 -40.01
CA VAL A 780 10.58 0.99 -41.21
C VAL A 780 9.92 1.56 -42.46
N LEU A 781 10.75 1.98 -43.43
CA LEU A 781 10.25 2.42 -44.74
C LEU A 781 10.00 1.20 -45.62
N LEU A 782 8.75 0.92 -45.95
CA LEU A 782 8.37 -0.27 -46.72
C LEU A 782 8.59 -0.09 -48.22
N ASN A 783 8.39 1.11 -48.73
CA ASN A 783 8.66 1.47 -50.12
C ASN A 783 8.74 3.00 -50.29
N GLY A 784 9.30 3.42 -51.42
CA GLY A 784 9.36 4.82 -51.81
C GLY A 784 10.52 5.58 -51.19
N HIS A 785 10.36 6.88 -51.11
CA HIS A 785 11.37 7.80 -50.61
C HIS A 785 10.71 8.90 -49.78
N ILE A 786 11.36 9.27 -48.68
CA ILE A 786 10.86 10.25 -47.73
C ILE A 786 11.92 11.34 -47.54
N LYS A 787 11.49 12.60 -47.64
CA LYS A 787 12.30 13.79 -47.42
C LYS A 787 11.77 14.61 -46.26
N LYS A 788 12.67 15.40 -45.67
CA LYS A 788 12.26 16.48 -44.78
C LYS A 788 11.27 17.43 -45.48
N ASN A 789 10.22 17.81 -44.77
CA ASN A 789 9.07 18.62 -45.20
C ASN A 789 8.08 17.95 -46.15
N ASP A 790 8.21 16.65 -46.44
CA ASP A 790 7.22 15.95 -47.24
C ASP A 790 5.83 16.00 -46.60
N ALA A 791 4.82 16.26 -47.42
CA ALA A 791 3.42 16.14 -47.05
C ALA A 791 3.05 14.66 -46.91
N ILE A 792 2.43 14.31 -45.79
CA ILE A 792 2.09 12.94 -45.43
C ILE A 792 0.68 12.85 -44.86
N GLU A 793 0.14 11.63 -44.89
CA GLU A 793 -1.07 11.24 -44.17
C GLU A 793 -0.73 10.17 -43.13
N THR A 794 -1.30 10.33 -41.95
CA THR A 794 -1.20 9.35 -40.86
C THR A 794 -2.40 8.41 -40.88
N VAL A 795 -2.12 7.10 -40.76
CA VAL A 795 -3.12 6.03 -40.76
C VAL A 795 -2.87 5.15 -39.53
N VAL A 796 -3.59 5.41 -38.45
CA VAL A 796 -3.50 4.62 -37.22
C VAL A 796 -4.32 3.32 -37.36
N ASP A 797 -3.82 2.23 -36.77
CA ASP A 797 -4.61 1.02 -36.53
C ASP A 797 -5.64 1.26 -35.41
N PHE A 798 -6.78 1.84 -35.79
CA PHE A 798 -7.87 2.12 -34.86
C PHE A 798 -8.55 0.87 -34.31
N GLU A 799 -8.47 -0.28 -34.98
CA GLU A 799 -9.01 -1.53 -34.44
C GLU A 799 -8.18 -1.99 -33.25
N ARG A 800 -6.85 -1.88 -33.34
CA ARG A 800 -5.97 -2.09 -32.18
C ARG A 800 -6.19 -1.05 -31.10
N ARG A 801 -6.29 0.24 -31.46
CA ARG A 801 -6.56 1.32 -30.49
C ARG A 801 -7.86 1.09 -29.71
N LYS A 802 -8.91 0.60 -30.36
CA LYS A 802 -10.19 0.28 -29.70
C LYS A 802 -10.01 -0.76 -28.60
N LEU A 803 -9.21 -1.79 -28.81
CA LEU A 803 -8.92 -2.82 -27.80
C LEU A 803 -8.14 -2.24 -26.61
N ILE A 804 -7.11 -1.44 -26.89
CA ILE A 804 -6.33 -0.72 -25.87
C ILE A 804 -7.25 0.21 -25.06
N ALA A 805 -8.10 0.99 -25.72
CA ALA A 805 -9.04 1.91 -25.09
C ALA A 805 -10.11 1.18 -24.24
N CYS A 806 -10.54 -0.03 -24.63
CA CYS A 806 -11.41 -0.87 -23.80
C CYS A 806 -10.70 -1.24 -22.49
N ASN A 807 -9.46 -1.73 -22.58
CA ASN A 807 -8.65 -2.08 -21.42
C ASN A 807 -8.33 -0.85 -20.56
N HIS A 808 -8.14 0.32 -21.16
CA HIS A 808 -7.89 1.57 -20.44
C HIS A 808 -9.13 2.00 -19.64
N THR A 809 -10.29 2.11 -20.29
CA THR A 809 -11.54 2.46 -19.61
C THR A 809 -11.89 1.43 -18.52
N ALA A 810 -11.64 0.14 -18.76
CA ALA A 810 -11.81 -0.89 -17.74
C ALA A 810 -10.85 -0.75 -16.54
N THR A 811 -9.65 -0.20 -16.74
CA THR A 811 -8.70 0.10 -15.66
C THR A 811 -9.26 1.16 -14.71
N HIS A 812 -9.93 2.19 -15.23
CA HIS A 812 -10.64 3.18 -14.39
C HIS A 812 -11.81 2.54 -13.61
N LEU A 813 -12.58 1.66 -14.25
CA LEU A 813 -13.65 0.92 -13.56
C LEU A 813 -13.09 0.01 -12.46
N LEU A 814 -11.94 -0.63 -12.70
CA LEU A 814 -11.25 -1.45 -11.71
C LEU A 814 -10.79 -0.62 -10.51
N ASN A 815 -10.16 0.53 -10.74
CA ASN A 815 -9.73 1.46 -9.68
C ASN A 815 -10.93 1.93 -8.83
N PHE A 816 -12.04 2.29 -9.49
CA PHE A 816 -13.29 2.65 -8.82
C PHE A 816 -13.87 1.49 -7.99
N ALA A 817 -14.04 0.31 -8.59
CA ALA A 817 -14.68 -0.83 -7.96
C ALA A 817 -13.83 -1.38 -6.79
N LEU A 818 -12.49 -1.35 -6.88
CA LEU A 818 -11.60 -1.73 -5.80
C LEU A 818 -11.88 -0.92 -4.53
N ARG A 819 -11.96 0.41 -4.66
CA ARG A 819 -12.23 1.30 -3.52
C ARG A 819 -13.60 1.01 -2.90
N LYS A 820 -14.61 0.76 -3.72
CA LYS A 820 -15.96 0.41 -3.26
C LYS A 820 -15.98 -0.94 -2.51
N VAL A 821 -15.51 -2.01 -3.16
CA VAL A 821 -15.57 -3.39 -2.63
C VAL A 821 -14.69 -3.58 -1.40
N LEU A 822 -13.47 -3.02 -1.40
CA LEU A 822 -12.55 -3.17 -0.27
C LEU A 822 -13.00 -2.37 0.95
N THR A 823 -13.60 -1.19 0.75
CA THR A 823 -14.23 -0.41 1.82
C THR A 823 -15.34 -1.20 2.51
N ASP A 824 -16.24 -1.80 1.73
CA ASP A 824 -17.36 -2.58 2.26
C ASP A 824 -16.89 -3.78 3.08
N GLN A 825 -15.83 -4.47 2.63
CA GLN A 825 -15.26 -5.59 3.37
C GLN A 825 -14.76 -5.19 4.76
N VAL A 826 -14.04 -4.06 4.86
CA VAL A 826 -13.49 -3.65 6.15
C VAL A 826 -14.61 -3.21 7.09
N ASN A 827 -15.62 -2.50 6.58
CA ASN A 827 -16.79 -2.11 7.35
C ASN A 827 -17.56 -3.33 7.89
N GLN A 828 -17.73 -4.37 7.09
CA GLN A 828 -18.37 -5.63 7.53
C GLN A 828 -17.55 -6.34 8.63
N LYS A 829 -16.22 -6.30 8.59
CA LYS A 829 -15.36 -6.89 9.63
C LYS A 829 -15.43 -6.12 10.95
N LYS A 830 -15.44 -4.77 10.92
CA LYS A 830 -15.62 -3.95 12.12
C LYS A 830 -16.94 -4.28 12.84
N ASN A 831 -18.04 -4.29 12.09
CA ASN A 831 -19.37 -4.62 12.62
C ASN A 831 -19.48 -6.05 13.19
N LYS A 832 -18.70 -7.02 12.68
CA LYS A 832 -18.65 -8.38 13.24
C LYS A 832 -17.81 -8.48 14.53
N CYS A 833 -16.79 -7.64 14.71
CA CYS A 833 -15.99 -7.62 15.93
C CYS A 833 -16.75 -6.96 17.08
N ASP A 834 -17.53 -5.91 16.79
CA ASP A 834 -18.30 -5.18 17.80
C ASP A 834 -19.48 -6.00 18.35
N ASN A 835 -20.03 -6.92 17.56
CA ASN A 835 -21.12 -7.81 18.00
C ASN A 835 -20.69 -8.97 18.93
N ASN A 836 -19.39 -9.16 19.17
CA ASN A 836 -18.88 -10.19 20.09
C ASN A 836 -18.45 -9.62 21.47
N GLY A 837 -18.70 -8.33 21.73
CA GLY A 837 -18.53 -7.71 23.04
C GLY A 837 -19.88 -7.32 23.66
N GLU A 838 -20.19 -7.89 24.82
CA GLU A 838 -21.25 -7.52 25.78
C GLU A 838 -22.66 -7.22 25.23
N LYS A 839 -23.56 -8.20 25.39
CA LYS A 839 -25.01 -7.96 25.42
C LYS A 839 -25.38 -7.00 26.55
N LYS A 840 -25.75 -5.76 26.22
CA LYS A 840 -26.67 -4.94 27.02
C LYS A 840 -27.91 -4.66 26.19
N GLU A 841 -29.03 -5.17 26.66
CA GLU A 841 -30.37 -4.88 26.14
C GLU A 841 -30.73 -3.42 26.41
N SER A 842 -31.04 -2.67 25.36
CA SER A 842 -32.00 -1.57 25.43
C SER A 842 -32.70 -1.44 24.09
N SER A 843 -33.99 -1.76 24.08
CA SER A 843 -34.96 -1.46 23.03
C SER A 843 -35.03 0.04 22.78
N LEU A 844 -35.03 0.47 21.51
CA LEU A 844 -35.72 1.67 21.00
C LEU A 844 -35.57 1.75 19.46
N GLU A 845 -36.52 2.48 18.88
CA GLU A 845 -37.13 2.29 17.57
C GLU A 845 -36.32 2.76 16.36
N ASP A 846 -36.66 2.09 15.26
CA ASP A 846 -36.21 2.28 13.89
C ASP A 846 -36.50 3.72 13.41
N SER A 847 -35.45 4.53 13.24
CA SER A 847 -35.53 5.82 12.55
C SER A 847 -34.37 5.95 11.56
N SER A 848 -34.74 6.32 10.34
CA SER A 848 -33.93 6.37 9.12
C SER A 848 -32.82 7.44 9.12
N GLU A 849 -32.43 7.99 10.28
CA GLU A 849 -31.39 9.02 10.39
C GLU A 849 -30.00 8.47 10.73
N THR A 850 -29.90 7.21 11.18
CA THR A 850 -28.61 6.62 11.60
C THR A 850 -27.76 6.10 10.43
N ARG A 851 -28.31 6.03 9.20
CA ARG A 851 -27.52 5.66 8.00
C ARG A 851 -26.67 6.80 7.44
N ASN A 852 -26.97 8.06 7.76
CA ASN A 852 -26.27 9.23 7.21
C ASN A 852 -25.11 9.75 8.10
N LYS A 853 -24.82 9.13 9.25
CA LYS A 853 -23.73 9.54 10.16
C LYS A 853 -22.46 8.68 10.07
N LEU A 854 -22.41 7.72 9.15
CA LEU A 854 -21.27 6.80 8.95
C LEU A 854 -20.41 7.11 7.71
N GLU A 855 -20.72 8.19 6.99
CA GLU A 855 -20.06 8.55 5.72
C GLU A 855 -18.61 9.09 5.87
N GLY A 856 -18.13 9.40 7.08
CA GLY A 856 -16.81 10.02 7.30
C GLY A 856 -15.63 9.09 7.59
N SER A 857 -15.82 7.76 7.61
CA SER A 857 -14.78 6.82 8.14
C SER A 857 -14.10 5.93 7.09
N SER A 858 -14.32 6.18 5.81
CA SER A 858 -13.78 5.35 4.73
C SER A 858 -12.68 6.05 3.94
N ILE A 859 -11.45 5.98 4.43
CA ILE A 859 -10.27 6.16 3.58
C ILE A 859 -9.32 5.02 3.90
N PHE A 860 -9.63 3.83 3.37
CA PHE A 860 -8.66 2.76 3.25
C PHE A 860 -7.82 3.03 2.00
N ASN A 861 -6.50 3.15 2.16
CA ASN A 861 -5.56 3.39 1.06
C ASN A 861 -5.57 2.19 0.10
N CYS A 862 -6.34 2.32 -0.98
CA CYS A 862 -6.24 1.50 -2.18
C CYS A 862 -5.70 2.37 -3.31
N ASP A 863 -4.41 2.73 -3.22
CA ASP A 863 -3.77 3.63 -4.18
C ASP A 863 -3.08 2.86 -5.29
N GLN A 864 -3.26 3.33 -6.52
CA GLN A 864 -2.59 2.82 -7.70
C GLN A 864 -1.07 2.96 -7.53
N LYS A 865 -0.34 1.89 -7.83
CA LYS A 865 1.13 1.80 -7.81
C LYS A 865 1.72 1.58 -9.20
N GLY A 866 0.91 1.15 -10.15
CA GLY A 866 1.33 0.92 -11.51
C GLY A 866 0.16 0.47 -12.38
N SER A 867 0.27 0.76 -13.67
CA SER A 867 -0.68 0.27 -14.67
C SER A 867 0.07 -0.13 -15.94
N LEU A 868 -0.44 -1.12 -16.65
CA LEU A 868 -0.08 -1.43 -18.02
C LEU A 868 -1.37 -1.77 -18.77
N VAL A 869 -1.57 -1.15 -19.92
CA VAL A 869 -2.73 -1.33 -20.78
C VAL A 869 -2.23 -1.58 -22.19
N ASP A 870 -2.39 -2.83 -22.65
CA ASP A 870 -2.08 -3.25 -24.01
C ASP A 870 -3.35 -3.75 -24.75
N ASP A 871 -3.20 -4.20 -25.99
CA ASP A 871 -4.32 -4.71 -26.81
C ASP A 871 -4.80 -6.11 -26.41
N GLU A 872 -4.06 -6.84 -25.57
CA GLU A 872 -4.41 -8.17 -25.09
C GLU A 872 -4.96 -8.18 -23.66
N LYS A 873 -4.48 -7.30 -22.78
CA LYS A 873 -4.77 -7.29 -21.35
C LYS A 873 -4.56 -5.92 -20.71
N LEU A 874 -5.06 -5.80 -19.49
CA LEU A 874 -4.67 -4.78 -18.53
C LEU A 874 -4.04 -5.41 -17.29
N ARG A 875 -3.11 -4.69 -16.69
CA ARG A 875 -2.44 -4.99 -15.42
C ARG A 875 -2.57 -3.77 -14.53
N PHE A 876 -3.11 -3.97 -13.34
CA PHE A 876 -3.31 -2.91 -12.37
C PHE A 876 -2.66 -3.29 -11.04
N ASP A 877 -1.71 -2.45 -10.60
CA ASP A 877 -1.00 -2.62 -9.34
C ASP A 877 -1.54 -1.61 -8.34
N PHE A 878 -1.87 -2.06 -7.13
CA PHE A 878 -2.40 -1.20 -6.08
C PHE A 878 -1.91 -1.63 -4.72
N SER A 879 -1.89 -0.67 -3.80
CA SER A 879 -1.55 -0.92 -2.41
C SER A 879 -2.78 -1.38 -1.62
N PHE A 880 -2.67 -2.49 -0.91
CA PHE A 880 -3.68 -2.96 0.04
C PHE A 880 -3.02 -3.89 1.06
N ILE A 881 -3.33 -3.73 2.35
CA ILE A 881 -2.55 -4.35 3.44
C ILE A 881 -2.99 -5.78 3.73
N GLU A 882 -4.27 -6.09 3.50
CA GLU A 882 -4.81 -7.42 3.74
C GLU A 882 -4.69 -8.28 2.48
N ASN A 883 -4.62 -9.60 2.66
CA ASN A 883 -4.71 -10.51 1.53
C ASN A 883 -6.08 -10.41 0.87
N ILE A 884 -6.07 -10.38 -0.47
CA ILE A 884 -7.29 -10.42 -1.28
C ILE A 884 -7.72 -11.88 -1.39
N ASN A 885 -8.96 -12.16 -1.00
CA ASN A 885 -9.53 -13.49 -1.11
C ASN A 885 -10.39 -13.63 -2.38
N MET A 886 -10.77 -14.87 -2.70
CA MET A 886 -11.58 -15.16 -3.90
C MET A 886 -12.96 -14.50 -3.88
N ASP A 887 -13.57 -14.30 -2.71
CA ASP A 887 -14.88 -13.63 -2.60
C ASP A 887 -14.80 -12.17 -3.03
N VAL A 888 -13.71 -11.49 -2.68
CA VAL A 888 -13.44 -10.10 -3.05
C VAL A 888 -13.22 -9.97 -4.54
N LEU A 889 -12.39 -10.85 -5.11
CA LEU A 889 -12.17 -10.88 -6.56
C LEU A 889 -13.49 -11.14 -7.31
N ASN A 890 -14.32 -12.06 -6.83
CA ASN A 890 -15.63 -12.33 -7.41
C ASN A 890 -16.57 -11.10 -7.32
N LYS A 891 -16.60 -10.40 -6.18
CA LYS A 891 -17.37 -9.15 -6.05
C LYS A 891 -16.86 -8.06 -6.97
N LEU A 892 -15.54 -7.93 -7.09
CA LEU A 892 -14.88 -6.93 -7.94
C LEU A 892 -15.22 -7.14 -9.42
N GLU A 893 -15.02 -8.36 -9.94
CA GLU A 893 -15.39 -8.71 -11.32
C GLU A 893 -16.90 -8.51 -11.55
N THR A 894 -17.74 -8.88 -10.59
CA THR A 894 -19.20 -8.70 -10.70
C THR A 894 -19.58 -7.23 -10.76
N GLU A 895 -19.00 -6.39 -9.90
CA GLU A 895 -19.29 -4.96 -9.84
C GLU A 895 -18.91 -4.26 -11.15
N ILE A 896 -17.73 -4.54 -11.68
CA ILE A 896 -17.27 -3.96 -12.96
C ILE A 896 -18.21 -4.39 -14.09
N ASN A 897 -18.56 -5.68 -14.16
CA ASN A 897 -19.48 -6.18 -15.18
C ASN A 897 -20.91 -5.64 -15.02
N ASN A 898 -21.34 -5.30 -13.81
CA ASN A 898 -22.62 -4.60 -13.60
C ASN A 898 -22.57 -3.18 -14.16
N ILE A 899 -21.49 -2.44 -13.90
CA ILE A 899 -21.29 -1.10 -14.47
C ILE A 899 -21.24 -1.15 -16.00
N VAL A 900 -20.59 -2.16 -16.59
CA VAL A 900 -20.56 -2.37 -18.04
C VAL A 900 -21.97 -2.56 -18.61
N LYS A 901 -22.86 -3.27 -17.89
CA LYS A 901 -24.27 -3.47 -18.29
C LYS A 901 -25.13 -2.21 -18.14
N GLU A 902 -24.71 -1.23 -17.35
CA GLU A 902 -25.40 0.06 -17.25
C GLU A 902 -25.15 0.96 -18.47
N GLU A 903 -24.20 0.59 -19.34
CA GLU A 903 -23.87 1.32 -20.56
C GLU A 903 -23.58 2.81 -20.30
N LEU A 904 -22.81 3.09 -19.24
CA LEU A 904 -22.43 4.46 -18.88
C LEU A 904 -21.61 5.14 -19.97
N ASN A 905 -21.82 6.44 -20.13
CA ASN A 905 -21.06 7.29 -21.03
C ASN A 905 -19.66 7.54 -20.47
N VAL A 906 -18.69 7.64 -21.38
CA VAL A 906 -17.30 7.98 -21.07
C VAL A 906 -16.98 9.27 -21.78
N SER A 907 -16.89 10.37 -21.04
CA SER A 907 -16.64 11.70 -21.58
C SER A 907 -15.32 12.25 -21.07
N VAL A 908 -14.56 12.88 -21.96
CA VAL A 908 -13.29 13.55 -21.62
C VAL A 908 -13.48 15.05 -21.77
N LYS A 909 -13.12 15.82 -20.74
CA LYS A 909 -13.16 17.29 -20.78
C LYS A 909 -11.81 17.88 -20.43
N THR A 910 -11.32 18.80 -21.25
CA THR A 910 -10.12 19.58 -20.94
C THR A 910 -10.48 20.74 -20.02
N MET A 911 -9.83 20.84 -18.87
CA MET A 911 -10.11 21.82 -17.82
C MET A 911 -8.82 22.39 -17.24
N ASP A 912 -8.92 23.53 -16.57
CA ASP A 912 -7.83 24.06 -15.74
C ASP A 912 -7.58 23.13 -14.53
N LEU A 913 -6.32 22.93 -14.16
CA LEU A 913 -5.92 22.04 -13.07
C LEU A 913 -6.55 22.46 -11.74
N ASN A 914 -6.59 23.75 -11.42
CA ASN A 914 -7.15 24.25 -10.17
C ASN A 914 -8.68 24.11 -10.13
N GLU A 915 -9.35 24.32 -11.26
CA GLU A 915 -10.79 24.06 -11.39
C GLU A 915 -11.11 22.57 -11.27
N SER A 916 -10.33 21.69 -11.90
CA SER A 916 -10.55 20.23 -11.80
C SER A 916 -10.42 19.72 -10.36
N LYS A 917 -9.48 20.27 -9.58
CA LYS A 917 -9.26 19.95 -8.16
C LYS A 917 -10.45 20.31 -7.26
N LYS A 918 -11.39 21.15 -7.71
CA LYS A 918 -12.62 21.45 -6.96
C LYS A 918 -13.64 20.30 -7.00
N ILE A 919 -13.52 19.37 -7.96
CA ILE A 919 -14.43 18.22 -8.07
C ILE A 919 -14.11 17.24 -6.92
N LYS A 920 -15.00 17.14 -5.92
CA LYS A 920 -14.81 16.22 -4.81
C LYS A 920 -14.88 14.77 -5.27
N GLY A 921 -13.82 14.00 -5.01
CA GLY A 921 -13.68 12.61 -5.45
C GLY A 921 -12.98 12.43 -6.79
N ILE A 922 -12.47 13.50 -7.41
CA ILE A 922 -11.56 13.39 -8.55
C ILE A 922 -10.28 12.66 -8.14
N ARG A 923 -9.85 11.73 -9.00
CA ARG A 923 -8.62 10.96 -8.77
C ARG A 923 -7.50 11.54 -9.61
N ALA A 924 -6.35 11.72 -8.99
CA ALA A 924 -5.11 12.14 -9.63
C ALA A 924 -3.97 11.27 -9.10
N ILE A 925 -2.99 10.99 -9.94
CA ILE A 925 -1.78 10.30 -9.52
C ILE A 925 -0.84 11.37 -8.96
N PHE A 926 -0.66 11.38 -7.64
CA PHE A 926 0.05 12.46 -6.91
C PHE A 926 1.53 12.62 -7.30
N GLU A 927 2.11 11.67 -8.03
CA GLU A 927 3.50 11.70 -8.50
C GLU A 927 3.62 12.15 -9.98
N GLU A 928 2.51 12.48 -10.66
CA GLU A 928 2.53 12.99 -12.04
C GLU A 928 2.51 14.52 -12.09
N ASP A 929 3.43 15.09 -12.87
CA ASP A 929 3.42 16.52 -13.23
C ASP A 929 2.31 16.80 -14.24
N TYR A 930 1.18 17.29 -13.73
CA TYR A 930 0.08 17.76 -14.56
C TYR A 930 0.38 19.16 -15.10
N ALA A 931 0.14 19.36 -16.40
CA ALA A 931 0.14 20.70 -17.00
C ALA A 931 -1.02 21.55 -16.45
N ASP A 932 -0.95 22.88 -16.64
CA ASP A 932 -2.01 23.82 -16.21
C ASP A 932 -3.39 23.45 -16.78
N LYS A 933 -3.42 22.83 -17.97
CA LYS A 933 -4.61 22.23 -18.56
C LYS A 933 -4.52 20.71 -18.55
N VAL A 934 -5.53 20.06 -17.99
CA VAL A 934 -5.62 18.61 -17.84
C VAL A 934 -6.87 18.05 -18.50
N ASN A 935 -6.80 16.80 -18.92
CA ASN A 935 -7.98 16.05 -19.35
C ASN A 935 -8.58 15.30 -18.16
N VAL A 936 -9.86 15.53 -17.91
CA VAL A 936 -10.65 14.84 -16.88
C VAL A 936 -11.57 13.85 -17.58
N VAL A 937 -11.45 12.58 -17.22
CA VAL A 937 -12.28 11.48 -17.73
C VAL A 937 -13.40 11.20 -16.74
N PHE A 938 -14.64 11.27 -17.22
CA PHE A 938 -15.85 10.96 -16.46
C PHE A 938 -16.48 9.69 -17.02
N ILE A 939 -16.70 8.69 -16.16
CA ILE A 939 -17.50 7.51 -16.46
C ILE A 939 -18.78 7.61 -15.64
N SER A 940 -19.84 8.13 -16.27
CA SER A 940 -21.11 8.45 -15.61
C SER A 940 -22.25 8.53 -16.62
N LYS A 941 -23.49 8.74 -16.15
CA LYS A 941 -24.63 8.99 -17.04
C LYS A 941 -24.50 10.35 -17.75
N ASN A 942 -24.12 11.38 -16.99
CA ASN A 942 -23.98 12.75 -17.49
C ASN A 942 -22.88 13.50 -16.72
N ALA A 943 -21.85 13.95 -17.45
CA ALA A 943 -20.75 14.71 -16.87
C ALA A 943 -21.11 16.17 -16.57
N ASP A 944 -22.09 16.75 -17.27
CA ASP A 944 -22.53 18.14 -16.98
C ASP A 944 -23.19 18.24 -15.61
N ASP A 945 -23.96 17.23 -15.20
CA ASP A 945 -24.59 17.19 -13.89
C ASP A 945 -23.57 17.18 -12.74
N ILE A 946 -22.43 16.50 -12.95
CA ILE A 946 -21.32 16.47 -11.99
C ILE A 946 -20.68 17.85 -11.87
N LEU A 947 -20.38 18.49 -13.01
CA LEU A 947 -19.76 19.81 -13.04
C LEU A 947 -20.66 20.91 -12.47
N ASN A 948 -21.98 20.75 -12.58
CA ASN A 948 -22.95 21.68 -12.01
C ASN A 948 -23.15 21.48 -10.49
N ASN A 949 -22.68 20.38 -9.91
CA ASN A 949 -22.89 20.02 -8.50
C ASN A 949 -21.57 19.61 -7.81
N LEU A 950 -20.61 20.53 -7.73
CA LEU A 950 -19.27 20.30 -7.15
C LEU A 950 -19.26 20.05 -5.63
N ASP A 951 -20.36 20.34 -4.93
CA ASP A 951 -20.47 20.14 -3.48
C ASP A 951 -20.62 18.66 -3.09
N ILE A 952 -21.09 17.82 -4.02
CA ILE A 952 -21.30 16.38 -3.81
C ILE A 952 -19.97 15.64 -3.90
N ASN A 953 -19.73 14.69 -2.98
CA ASN A 953 -18.56 13.83 -3.02
C ASN A 953 -18.81 12.61 -3.93
N TYR A 954 -18.17 12.57 -5.09
CA TYR A 954 -18.36 11.51 -6.09
C TYR A 954 -17.49 10.27 -5.88
N THR A 955 -16.68 10.22 -4.81
CA THR A 955 -15.69 9.14 -4.55
C THR A 955 -16.25 7.73 -4.76
N TYR A 956 -17.48 7.48 -4.30
CA TYR A 956 -18.17 6.19 -4.37
C TYR A 956 -19.34 6.16 -5.36
N LEU A 957 -19.58 7.25 -6.09
CA LEU A 957 -20.72 7.40 -7.00
C LEU A 957 -20.34 7.08 -8.44
N CYS A 958 -19.17 7.53 -8.90
CA CYS A 958 -18.72 7.31 -10.27
C CYS A 958 -17.19 7.38 -10.40
N SER A 959 -16.69 7.08 -11.60
CA SER A 959 -15.26 7.21 -11.91
C SER A 959 -14.97 8.59 -12.51
N ILE A 960 -14.12 9.37 -11.84
CA ILE A 960 -13.66 10.69 -12.31
C ILE A 960 -12.15 10.77 -12.08
N GLU A 961 -11.35 10.84 -13.15
CA GLU A 961 -9.89 10.77 -13.05
C GLU A 961 -9.18 11.75 -14.00
N LEU A 962 -8.05 12.30 -13.59
CA LEU A 962 -7.11 12.98 -14.49
C LEU A 962 -6.40 11.92 -15.33
N CYS A 963 -6.61 11.93 -16.65
CA CYS A 963 -6.01 10.94 -17.54
C CYS A 963 -5.78 11.49 -18.95
N GLY A 964 -4.57 11.28 -19.46
CA GLY A 964 -4.17 11.66 -20.82
C GLY A 964 -4.37 10.56 -21.87
N GLY A 965 -4.92 9.40 -21.49
CA GLY A 965 -5.09 8.23 -22.35
C GLY A 965 -6.22 8.32 -23.38
N THR A 966 -6.31 7.31 -24.25
CA THR A 966 -7.46 7.15 -25.15
C THR A 966 -8.52 6.24 -24.52
N HIS A 967 -9.79 6.63 -24.66
CA HIS A 967 -10.93 5.94 -24.06
C HIS A 967 -12.02 5.64 -25.08
N ILE A 968 -12.71 4.52 -24.91
CA ILE A 968 -13.96 4.21 -25.60
C ILE A 968 -15.06 5.19 -25.14
N GLY A 969 -16.03 5.50 -26.00
CA GLY A 969 -17.09 6.48 -25.69
C GLY A 969 -18.19 5.96 -24.76
N ASN A 970 -18.31 4.65 -24.57
CA ASN A 970 -19.32 4.04 -23.71
C ASN A 970 -18.82 2.70 -23.14
N THR A 971 -19.12 2.43 -21.88
CA THR A 971 -18.68 1.22 -21.16
C THR A 971 -19.21 -0.10 -21.79
N LYS A 972 -20.32 -0.07 -22.54
CA LYS A 972 -20.87 -1.24 -23.25
C LYS A 972 -19.86 -1.94 -24.16
N TYR A 973 -18.89 -1.18 -24.70
CA TYR A 973 -17.87 -1.71 -25.60
C TYR A 973 -16.79 -2.56 -24.90
N ILE A 974 -16.72 -2.53 -23.57
CA ILE A 974 -15.91 -3.48 -22.78
C ILE A 974 -16.44 -4.90 -22.97
N LYS A 975 -17.76 -5.06 -23.19
CA LYS A 975 -18.53 -6.31 -23.26
C LYS A 975 -18.50 -7.15 -21.98
N GLU A 976 -17.33 -7.67 -21.62
CA GLU A 976 -17.10 -8.48 -20.42
C GLU A 976 -15.71 -8.19 -19.88
N PHE A 977 -15.60 -8.05 -18.56
CA PHE A 977 -14.34 -7.91 -17.84
C PHE A 977 -14.04 -9.23 -17.12
N ILE A 978 -12.86 -9.80 -17.35
CA ILE A 978 -12.46 -11.09 -16.75
C ILE A 978 -11.10 -10.96 -16.08
N ILE A 979 -11.03 -11.28 -14.78
CA ILE A 979 -9.78 -11.39 -14.03
C ILE A 979 -9.11 -12.73 -14.38
N THR A 980 -7.85 -12.67 -14.81
CA THR A 980 -7.05 -13.86 -15.19
C THR A 980 -6.07 -14.26 -14.09
N SER A 981 -5.52 -13.29 -13.35
CA SER A 981 -4.69 -13.56 -12.17
C SER A 981 -4.73 -12.43 -11.13
N GLU A 982 -4.46 -12.81 -9.87
CA GLU A 982 -4.12 -11.91 -8.76
C GLU A 982 -2.81 -12.40 -8.15
N GLU A 983 -1.88 -11.48 -7.91
CA GLU A 983 -0.55 -11.77 -7.37
C GLU A 983 -0.13 -10.69 -6.36
N SER A 984 0.46 -11.10 -5.23
CA SER A 984 1.12 -10.18 -4.30
C SER A 984 2.56 -9.94 -4.74
N ILE A 985 2.88 -8.73 -5.22
CA ILE A 985 4.24 -8.38 -5.72
C ILE A 985 5.19 -8.03 -4.55
N GLY A 986 4.63 -7.54 -3.43
CA GLY A 986 5.40 -7.13 -2.27
C GLY A 986 4.50 -6.92 -1.05
N LYS A 987 5.10 -6.59 0.11
CA LYS A 987 4.34 -6.40 1.36
C LYS A 987 3.35 -5.24 1.21
N GLY A 988 2.08 -5.57 1.01
CA GLY A 988 0.98 -4.62 0.85
C GLY A 988 0.78 -4.10 -0.57
N ILE A 989 1.32 -4.75 -1.60
CA ILE A 989 1.12 -4.40 -3.02
C ILE A 989 0.59 -5.61 -3.77
N HIS A 990 -0.56 -5.44 -4.41
CA HIS A 990 -1.28 -6.45 -5.19
C HIS A 990 -1.31 -6.08 -6.66
N ARG A 991 -1.31 -7.09 -7.52
CA ARG A 991 -1.43 -6.99 -8.98
C ARG A 991 -2.62 -7.77 -9.44
N ILE A 992 -3.50 -7.13 -10.21
CA ILE A 992 -4.60 -7.78 -10.92
C ILE A 992 -4.28 -7.72 -12.42
N ASN A 993 -4.32 -8.87 -13.09
CA ASN A 993 -4.38 -8.94 -14.54
C ASN A 993 -5.80 -9.27 -14.99
N ALA A 994 -6.29 -8.56 -15.99
CA ALA A 994 -7.61 -8.78 -16.55
C ALA A 994 -7.63 -8.57 -18.06
N VAL A 995 -8.70 -9.05 -18.70
CA VAL A 995 -8.92 -8.96 -20.15
C VAL A 995 -10.34 -8.44 -20.42
N THR A 996 -10.52 -7.79 -21.57
CA THR A 996 -11.82 -7.28 -22.02
C THR A 996 -12.14 -7.64 -23.47
N ASN A 997 -13.37 -7.36 -23.90
CA ASN A 997 -13.85 -7.43 -25.29
C ASN A 997 -13.43 -8.74 -26.00
N LYS A 998 -12.76 -8.66 -27.16
CA LYS A 998 -12.40 -9.81 -27.99
C LYS A 998 -11.57 -10.86 -27.24
N LYS A 999 -10.61 -10.43 -26.41
CA LYS A 999 -9.77 -11.37 -25.65
C LYS A 999 -10.56 -12.10 -24.57
N ALA A 1000 -11.51 -11.41 -23.93
CA ALA A 1000 -12.43 -12.04 -22.97
C ALA A 1000 -13.29 -13.12 -23.65
N GLU A 1001 -13.81 -12.86 -24.86
CA GLU A 1001 -14.56 -13.84 -25.66
C GLU A 1001 -13.71 -15.07 -26.02
N GLU A 1002 -12.47 -14.87 -26.47
CA GLU A 1002 -11.53 -15.94 -26.82
C GLU A 1002 -11.20 -16.83 -25.61
N ILE A 1003 -10.93 -16.22 -24.45
CA ILE A 1003 -10.61 -16.92 -23.21
C ILE A 1003 -11.84 -17.68 -22.67
N ASN A 1004 -13.04 -17.09 -22.71
CA ASN A 1004 -14.26 -17.78 -22.31
C ASN A 1004 -14.57 -18.97 -23.23
N LYS A 1005 -14.38 -18.83 -24.54
CA LYS A 1005 -14.54 -19.95 -25.49
C LYS A 1005 -13.58 -21.09 -25.16
N LYS A 1006 -12.29 -20.78 -24.99
CA LYS A 1006 -11.27 -21.75 -24.59
C LYS A 1006 -11.63 -22.45 -23.28
N PHE A 1007 -12.10 -21.71 -22.28
CA PHE A 1007 -12.53 -22.26 -21.00
C PHE A 1007 -13.73 -23.22 -21.17
N ASN A 1008 -14.75 -22.81 -21.93
CA ASN A 1008 -15.93 -23.63 -22.18
C ASN A 1008 -15.60 -24.91 -22.94
N ASP A 1009 -14.67 -24.88 -23.90
CA ASP A 1009 -14.22 -26.07 -24.63
C ASP A 1009 -13.52 -27.07 -23.69
N ILE A 1010 -12.71 -26.58 -22.74
CA ILE A 1010 -12.09 -27.42 -21.71
C ILE A 1010 -13.16 -28.02 -20.78
N VAL A 1011 -14.13 -27.22 -20.33
CA VAL A 1011 -15.23 -27.70 -19.48
C VAL A 1011 -16.06 -28.77 -20.19
N ALA A 1012 -16.38 -28.56 -21.48
CA ALA A 1012 -17.11 -29.53 -22.28
C ALA A 1012 -16.34 -30.86 -22.44
N LYS A 1013 -15.02 -30.78 -22.65
CA LYS A 1013 -14.15 -31.97 -22.77
C LYS A 1013 -14.12 -32.83 -21.51
N TYR A 1014 -14.21 -32.23 -20.32
CA TYR A 1014 -14.15 -32.93 -19.04
C TYR A 1014 -15.50 -33.05 -18.33
N LYS A 1015 -16.60 -32.73 -19.01
CA LYS A 1015 -17.96 -32.79 -18.45
C LYS A 1015 -18.30 -34.17 -17.86
N HIS A 1016 -17.79 -35.24 -18.48
CA HIS A 1016 -17.97 -36.61 -18.02
C HIS A 1016 -17.43 -36.89 -16.61
N VAL A 1017 -16.51 -36.07 -16.10
CA VAL A 1017 -15.99 -36.16 -14.72
C VAL A 1017 -17.07 -35.77 -13.71
N PHE A 1018 -17.92 -34.81 -14.05
CA PHE A 1018 -19.02 -34.35 -13.20
C PHE A 1018 -20.27 -35.22 -13.35
N ASP A 1019 -20.58 -35.66 -14.57
CA ASP A 1019 -21.80 -36.42 -14.85
C ASP A 1019 -21.76 -37.84 -14.24
N ASP A 1020 -20.57 -38.46 -14.16
CA ASP A 1020 -20.38 -39.79 -13.60
C ASP A 1020 -19.02 -39.91 -12.88
N PRO A 1021 -18.93 -39.45 -11.61
CA PRO A 1021 -17.72 -39.50 -10.81
C PRO A 1021 -17.49 -40.93 -10.28
N ASN A 1022 -16.67 -41.68 -11.01
CA ASN A 1022 -16.32 -43.07 -10.68
C ASN A 1022 -14.80 -43.30 -10.54
N GLU A 1023 -14.43 -44.45 -9.98
CA GLU A 1023 -13.06 -44.79 -9.62
C GLU A 1023 -12.05 -44.82 -10.79
N ASN A 1024 -12.55 -45.03 -12.02
CA ASN A 1024 -11.75 -45.11 -13.23
C ASN A 1024 -11.38 -43.72 -13.78
N LYS A 1025 -12.03 -42.65 -13.30
CA LYS A 1025 -11.80 -41.27 -13.77
C LYS A 1025 -10.81 -40.46 -12.94
N LEU A 1026 -10.12 -41.08 -11.97
CA LEU A 1026 -9.13 -40.39 -11.15
C LEU A 1026 -8.04 -39.71 -11.99
N THR A 1027 -7.57 -40.39 -13.05
CA THR A 1027 -6.57 -39.83 -13.98
C THR A 1027 -7.11 -38.63 -14.75
N ASP A 1028 -8.39 -38.66 -15.14
CA ASP A 1028 -9.05 -37.55 -15.83
C ASP A 1028 -9.23 -36.34 -14.90
N VAL A 1029 -9.62 -36.57 -13.64
CA VAL A 1029 -9.69 -35.51 -12.61
C VAL A 1029 -8.33 -34.85 -12.42
N GLN A 1030 -7.26 -35.65 -12.31
CA GLN A 1030 -5.89 -35.15 -12.14
C GLN A 1030 -5.40 -34.38 -13.36
N ASN A 1031 -5.67 -34.88 -14.57
CA ASN A 1031 -5.35 -34.19 -15.82
C ASN A 1031 -6.12 -32.87 -15.95
N TYR A 1032 -7.40 -32.85 -15.58
CA TYR A 1032 -8.21 -31.64 -15.65
C TYR A 1032 -7.70 -30.58 -14.67
N LYS A 1033 -7.42 -30.95 -13.41
CA LYS A 1033 -6.80 -30.06 -12.42
C LYS A 1033 -5.46 -29.50 -12.93
N ARG A 1034 -4.65 -30.31 -13.60
CA ARG A 1034 -3.36 -29.88 -14.15
C ARG A 1034 -3.53 -28.83 -15.25
N ILE A 1035 -4.41 -29.07 -16.22
CA ILE A 1035 -4.70 -28.13 -17.31
C ILE A 1035 -5.19 -26.78 -16.76
N LEU A 1036 -6.12 -26.80 -15.79
CA LEU A 1036 -6.66 -25.58 -15.18
C LEU A 1036 -5.60 -24.78 -14.40
N LYS A 1037 -4.59 -25.44 -13.83
CA LYS A 1037 -3.50 -24.81 -13.06
C LYS A 1037 -2.37 -24.28 -13.94
N GLU A 1038 -2.04 -24.98 -15.02
CA GLU A 1038 -0.95 -24.60 -15.94
C GLU A 1038 -1.31 -23.36 -16.78
N ASP A 1039 -2.59 -23.20 -17.16
CA ASP A 1039 -3.03 -22.07 -17.96
C ASP A 1039 -3.39 -20.84 -17.11
N LYS A 1040 -2.45 -19.88 -17.09
CA LYS A 1040 -2.59 -18.61 -16.35
C LYS A 1040 -3.62 -17.65 -16.94
N PHE A 1041 -4.03 -17.82 -18.20
CA PHE A 1041 -4.93 -16.88 -18.89
C PHE A 1041 -6.42 -17.26 -18.78
N LEU A 1042 -6.75 -18.43 -18.19
CA LEU A 1042 -8.14 -18.82 -17.97
C LEU A 1042 -8.84 -17.93 -16.93
N PRO A 1043 -10.19 -17.76 -16.99
CA PRO A 1043 -10.93 -16.96 -16.03
C PRO A 1043 -10.70 -17.44 -14.59
N LEU A 1044 -10.09 -16.59 -13.75
CA LEU A 1044 -9.61 -16.96 -12.42
C LEU A 1044 -10.73 -17.46 -11.51
N ILE A 1045 -11.86 -16.75 -11.51
CA ILE A 1045 -13.00 -17.06 -10.65
C ILE A 1045 -13.68 -18.36 -11.10
N LYS A 1046 -13.94 -18.52 -12.40
CA LYS A 1046 -14.60 -19.73 -12.94
C LYS A 1046 -13.70 -20.96 -12.77
N LYS A 1047 -12.39 -20.85 -13.01
CA LYS A 1047 -11.46 -22.00 -12.87
C LYS A 1047 -11.29 -22.44 -11.42
N ASN A 1048 -11.22 -21.52 -10.46
CA ASN A 1048 -11.09 -21.88 -9.05
C ASN A 1048 -12.33 -22.61 -8.52
N LYS A 1049 -13.55 -22.20 -8.92
CA LYS A 1049 -14.78 -22.95 -8.58
C LYS A 1049 -14.71 -24.41 -9.04
N ILE A 1050 -14.28 -24.64 -10.28
CA ILE A 1050 -14.11 -26.00 -10.82
C ILE A 1050 -13.02 -26.77 -10.08
N LEU A 1051 -11.91 -26.12 -9.72
CA LEU A 1051 -10.84 -26.76 -8.95
C LEU A 1051 -11.33 -27.23 -7.57
N ASP A 1052 -12.15 -26.43 -6.90
CA ASP A 1052 -12.78 -26.78 -5.61
C ASP A 1052 -13.70 -28.00 -5.78
N ASP A 1053 -14.56 -28.00 -6.81
CA ASP A 1053 -15.44 -29.14 -7.10
C ASP A 1053 -14.65 -30.42 -7.43
N LEU A 1054 -13.57 -30.30 -8.21
CA LEU A 1054 -12.69 -31.43 -8.53
C LEU A 1054 -11.94 -31.96 -7.31
N GLU A 1055 -11.63 -31.11 -6.32
CA GLU A 1055 -11.01 -31.56 -5.07
C GLU A 1055 -11.98 -32.40 -4.22
N ILE A 1056 -13.27 -32.05 -4.23
CA ILE A 1056 -14.32 -32.84 -3.58
C ILE A 1056 -14.45 -34.20 -4.29
N ILE A 1057 -14.55 -34.20 -5.62
CA ILE A 1057 -14.67 -35.44 -6.42
C ILE A 1057 -13.46 -36.34 -6.23
N GLU A 1058 -12.24 -35.79 -6.21
CA GLU A 1058 -11.02 -36.56 -5.98
C GLU A 1058 -11.01 -37.22 -4.61
N LYS A 1059 -11.40 -36.48 -3.56
CA LYS A 1059 -11.51 -37.02 -2.19
C LYS A 1059 -12.52 -38.17 -2.12
N ASP A 1060 -13.69 -37.99 -2.72
CA ASP A 1060 -14.73 -39.02 -2.76
C ASP A 1060 -14.27 -40.29 -3.48
N ILE A 1061 -13.59 -40.15 -4.63
CA ILE A 1061 -13.04 -41.29 -5.38
C ILE A 1061 -11.97 -42.03 -4.56
N VAL A 1062 -11.06 -41.30 -3.92
CA VAL A 1062 -9.99 -41.90 -3.10
C VAL A 1062 -10.57 -42.59 -1.86
N GLU A 1063 -11.58 -41.99 -1.23
CA GLU A 1063 -12.27 -42.58 -0.08
C GLU A 1063 -13.03 -43.86 -0.45
N LYS A 1064 -13.73 -43.87 -1.59
CA LYS A 1064 -14.38 -45.08 -2.12
C LYS A 1064 -13.38 -46.21 -2.38
N LYS A 1065 -12.26 -45.93 -3.06
CA LYS A 1065 -11.17 -46.91 -3.28
C LYS A 1065 -10.63 -47.48 -1.97
N LYS A 1066 -10.42 -46.63 -0.97
CA LYS A 1066 -9.91 -47.04 0.35
C LYS A 1066 -10.93 -47.90 1.11
N ASN A 1067 -12.22 -47.56 1.02
CA ASN A 1067 -13.29 -48.32 1.65
C ASN A 1067 -13.47 -49.69 0.99
N ALA A 1068 -13.50 -49.76 -0.35
CA ALA A 1068 -13.55 -51.01 -1.09
C ALA A 1068 -12.35 -51.93 -0.77
N GLN A 1069 -11.14 -51.37 -0.68
CA GLN A 1069 -9.95 -52.12 -0.28
C GLN A 1069 -10.03 -52.61 1.17
N LYS A 1070 -10.56 -51.80 2.09
CA LYS A 1070 -10.75 -52.18 3.50
C LYS A 1070 -11.78 -53.30 3.64
N GLU A 1071 -12.89 -53.26 2.89
CA GLU A 1071 -13.88 -54.33 2.84
C GLU A 1071 -13.26 -55.63 2.32
N LEU A 1072 -12.47 -55.56 1.25
CA LEU A 1072 -11.77 -56.72 0.71
C LEU A 1072 -10.79 -57.33 1.72
N PHE A 1073 -10.04 -56.49 2.45
CA PHE A 1073 -9.16 -56.95 3.53
C PHE A 1073 -9.92 -57.55 4.72
N ASN A 1074 -11.07 -56.99 5.09
CA ASN A 1074 -11.91 -57.55 6.14
C ASN A 1074 -12.47 -58.93 5.73
N LYS A 1075 -12.91 -59.07 4.48
CA LYS A 1075 -13.37 -60.36 3.93
C LYS A 1075 -12.24 -61.39 3.92
N ALA A 1076 -11.04 -61.00 3.49
CA ALA A 1076 -9.85 -61.84 3.53
C ALA A 1076 -9.51 -62.33 4.95
N MET A 1077 -9.54 -61.43 5.93
CA MET A 1077 -9.32 -61.78 7.33
C MET A 1077 -10.39 -62.72 7.88
N SER A 1078 -11.65 -62.55 7.47
CA SER A 1078 -12.76 -63.42 7.89
C SER A 1078 -12.60 -64.83 7.31
N ILE A 1079 -12.25 -64.95 6.03
CA ILE A 1079 -11.99 -66.23 5.36
C ILE A 1079 -10.81 -66.94 6.02
N GLY A 1080 -9.70 -66.23 6.25
CA GLY A 1080 -8.54 -66.80 6.93
C GLY A 1080 -8.83 -67.28 8.36
N LYS A 1081 -9.69 -66.58 9.12
CA LYS A 1081 -10.15 -67.02 10.44
C LYS A 1081 -11.00 -68.29 10.37
N LEU A 1082 -11.97 -68.33 9.46
CA LEU A 1082 -12.87 -69.47 9.31
C LEU A 1082 -12.09 -70.72 8.89
N TYR A 1083 -11.23 -70.59 7.88
CA TYR A 1083 -10.40 -71.68 7.39
C TYR A 1083 -9.46 -72.24 8.48
N ALA A 1084 -8.98 -71.37 9.38
CA ALA A 1084 -8.11 -71.79 10.47
C ALA A 1084 -8.79 -72.65 11.54
N THR A 1085 -10.13 -72.70 11.59
CA THR A 1085 -10.89 -73.53 12.54
C THR A 1085 -11.15 -74.95 12.04
N GLU A 1086 -10.86 -75.24 10.77
CA GLU A 1086 -10.96 -76.59 10.23
C GLU A 1086 -9.94 -77.52 10.92
N ASN A 1087 -10.27 -78.80 11.08
CA ASN A 1087 -9.33 -79.76 11.67
C ASN A 1087 -8.11 -79.94 10.75
N LYS A 1088 -6.90 -79.74 11.31
CA LYS A 1088 -5.60 -79.88 10.64
C LYS A 1088 -4.69 -80.92 11.30
N ASP A 1089 -5.26 -81.88 12.02
CA ASP A 1089 -4.51 -82.97 12.65
C ASP A 1089 -3.65 -83.71 11.61
N ASN A 1090 -2.38 -83.98 11.95
CA ASN A 1090 -1.38 -84.67 11.12
C ASN A 1090 -0.96 -83.98 9.80
N ILE A 1091 -1.21 -82.68 9.63
CA ILE A 1091 -0.74 -81.91 8.47
C ILE A 1091 0.58 -81.18 8.82
N LEU A 1092 1.61 -81.34 7.98
CA LEU A 1092 2.89 -80.64 8.13
C LEU A 1092 2.97 -79.36 7.27
N LEU A 1093 2.33 -79.33 6.09
CA LEU A 1093 2.17 -78.15 5.24
C LEU A 1093 0.69 -78.01 4.84
N ASP A 1094 0.03 -76.92 5.21
CA ASP A 1094 -1.34 -76.66 4.79
C ASP A 1094 -1.37 -75.95 3.42
N ILE A 1095 -1.85 -76.64 2.38
CA ILE A 1095 -1.88 -76.12 1.00
C ILE A 1095 -3.33 -75.80 0.61
N LYS A 1096 -3.63 -74.52 0.38
CA LYS A 1096 -4.98 -74.06 0.02
C LYS A 1096 -4.96 -73.05 -1.12
N LEU A 1097 -5.79 -73.33 -2.12
CA LEU A 1097 -6.24 -72.35 -3.10
C LEU A 1097 -7.55 -71.75 -2.60
N PHE A 1098 -7.56 -70.44 -2.37
CA PHE A 1098 -8.75 -69.67 -2.01
C PHE A 1098 -9.47 -69.24 -3.29
N THR A 1099 -10.63 -69.83 -3.54
CA THR A 1099 -11.53 -69.47 -4.66
C THR A 1099 -12.70 -68.60 -4.17
N GLU A 1100 -12.87 -68.47 -2.85
CA GLU A 1100 -13.95 -67.72 -2.20
C GLU A 1100 -13.66 -66.20 -2.15
N ILE A 1101 -12.43 -65.81 -2.47
CA ILE A 1101 -11.96 -64.43 -2.53
C ILE A 1101 -10.95 -64.26 -3.65
N ASN A 1102 -11.12 -63.19 -4.43
CA ASN A 1102 -10.15 -62.76 -5.43
C ASN A 1102 -9.35 -61.59 -4.88
N GLY A 1103 -8.08 -61.49 -5.23
CA GLY A 1103 -7.25 -60.38 -4.82
C GLY A 1103 -5.77 -60.57 -5.09
N ASN A 1104 -5.02 -59.48 -4.96
CA ASN A 1104 -3.58 -59.51 -5.14
C ASN A 1104 -2.85 -60.09 -3.90
N GLN A 1105 -1.52 -60.15 -3.97
CA GLN A 1105 -0.66 -60.63 -2.87
C GLN A 1105 -1.01 -60.01 -1.50
N LYS A 1106 -1.38 -58.71 -1.42
CA LYS A 1106 -1.72 -58.08 -0.14
C LYS A 1106 -3.00 -58.66 0.47
N VAL A 1107 -3.97 -59.04 -0.35
CA VAL A 1107 -5.20 -59.72 0.10
C VAL A 1107 -4.84 -61.11 0.63
N LEU A 1108 -4.00 -61.86 -0.09
CA LEU A 1108 -3.51 -63.17 0.33
C LEU A 1108 -2.77 -63.11 1.68
N GLU A 1109 -1.94 -62.10 1.88
CA GLU A 1109 -1.24 -61.88 3.16
C GLU A 1109 -2.21 -61.62 4.31
N LYS A 1110 -3.37 -60.98 4.07
CA LYS A 1110 -4.41 -60.81 5.09
C LYS A 1110 -5.08 -62.12 5.45
N VAL A 1111 -5.34 -62.99 4.48
CA VAL A 1111 -5.81 -64.37 4.74
C VAL A 1111 -4.80 -65.11 5.61
N ALA A 1112 -3.52 -65.11 5.22
CA ALA A 1112 -2.44 -65.75 5.96
C ALA A 1112 -2.26 -65.18 7.38
N GLN A 1113 -2.35 -63.85 7.53
CA GLN A 1113 -2.25 -63.16 8.81
C GLN A 1113 -3.39 -63.57 9.77
N ALA A 1114 -4.61 -63.73 9.25
CA ALA A 1114 -5.72 -64.22 10.05
C ALA A 1114 -5.53 -65.69 10.45
N TYR A 1115 -5.10 -66.53 9.50
CA TYR A 1115 -4.90 -67.96 9.70
C TYR A 1115 -3.84 -68.27 10.76
N THR A 1116 -2.68 -67.60 10.67
CA THR A 1116 -1.53 -67.80 11.57
C THR A 1116 -1.81 -67.44 13.04
N LYS A 1117 -2.88 -66.69 13.33
CA LYS A 1117 -3.26 -66.40 14.72
C LYS A 1117 -3.76 -67.63 15.47
N ALA A 1118 -4.49 -68.52 14.79
CA ALA A 1118 -4.95 -69.78 15.36
C ALA A 1118 -3.92 -70.91 15.15
N ASN A 1119 -3.24 -70.92 14.00
CA ASN A 1119 -2.28 -71.96 13.63
C ASN A 1119 -0.84 -71.43 13.64
N LYS A 1120 -0.30 -71.16 14.84
CA LYS A 1120 1.02 -70.49 14.98
C LYS A 1120 2.21 -71.33 14.52
N ASN A 1121 2.13 -72.65 14.65
CA ASN A 1121 3.26 -73.55 14.43
C ASN A 1121 3.19 -74.27 13.08
N LEU A 1122 2.05 -74.20 12.39
CA LEU A 1122 1.80 -74.90 11.13
C LEU A 1122 2.30 -74.06 9.95
N SER A 1123 3.14 -74.67 9.12
CA SER A 1123 3.57 -74.10 7.84
C SER A 1123 2.43 -74.12 6.84
N TYR A 1124 2.37 -73.13 5.96
CA TYR A 1124 1.29 -73.02 4.97
C TYR A 1124 1.79 -72.56 3.60
N PHE A 1125 1.10 -73.03 2.56
CA PHE A 1125 1.23 -72.60 1.18
C PHE A 1125 -0.14 -72.16 0.66
N PHE A 1126 -0.36 -70.85 0.59
CA PHE A 1126 -1.64 -70.29 0.20
C PHE A 1126 -1.59 -69.65 -1.17
N ILE A 1127 -2.68 -69.81 -1.91
CA ILE A 1127 -2.81 -69.36 -3.29
C ILE A 1127 -4.10 -68.56 -3.42
N ILE A 1128 -4.06 -67.45 -4.13
CA ILE A 1128 -5.22 -66.66 -4.55
C ILE A 1128 -5.06 -66.27 -6.01
N HIS A 1129 -6.15 -65.87 -6.66
CA HIS A 1129 -6.11 -65.26 -7.98
C HIS A 1129 -6.73 -63.86 -7.96
N ASP A 1130 -6.24 -62.97 -8.82
CA ASP A 1130 -6.96 -61.77 -9.22
C ASP A 1130 -7.43 -61.86 -10.68
N GLU A 1131 -7.84 -60.74 -11.28
CA GLU A 1131 -8.35 -60.74 -12.65
C GLU A 1131 -7.30 -61.11 -13.71
N ASN A 1132 -6.01 -60.94 -13.40
CA ASN A 1132 -4.90 -61.03 -14.35
C ASN A 1132 -3.84 -62.07 -13.97
N ASN A 1133 -3.64 -62.30 -12.67
CA ASN A 1133 -2.51 -63.07 -12.14
C ASN A 1133 -2.95 -64.03 -11.04
N THR A 1134 -2.11 -65.04 -10.82
CA THR A 1134 -2.20 -65.94 -9.66
C THR A 1134 -1.06 -65.62 -8.70
N TYR A 1135 -1.35 -65.47 -7.41
CA TYR A 1135 -0.37 -65.19 -6.37
C TYR A 1135 -0.32 -66.34 -5.36
N CYS A 1136 0.86 -66.67 -4.87
CA CYS A 1136 1.03 -67.63 -3.80
C CYS A 1136 2.05 -67.17 -2.75
N VAL A 1137 1.91 -67.67 -1.53
CA VAL A 1137 2.81 -67.41 -0.41
C VAL A 1137 3.09 -68.70 0.34
N LEU A 1138 4.37 -68.98 0.57
CA LEU A 1138 4.84 -70.03 1.47
C LEU A 1138 5.45 -69.38 2.70
N GLU A 1139 5.06 -69.83 3.89
CA GLU A 1139 5.77 -69.54 5.12
C GLU A 1139 6.09 -70.84 5.87
N ILE A 1140 7.38 -71.10 6.07
CA ILE A 1140 7.89 -72.26 6.82
C ILE A 1140 7.88 -71.90 8.30
N ARG A 1141 7.18 -72.73 9.09
CA ARG A 1141 7.04 -72.63 10.54
C ARG A 1141 7.49 -73.94 11.20
N ASP A 1142 7.27 -74.07 12.51
CA ASP A 1142 7.81 -75.17 13.31
C ASP A 1142 7.45 -76.57 12.79
N SER A 1143 6.31 -76.75 12.12
CA SER A 1143 5.91 -78.03 11.53
C SER A 1143 6.85 -78.56 10.43
N LEU A 1144 7.59 -77.69 9.73
CA LEU A 1144 8.56 -78.09 8.69
C LEU A 1144 9.98 -77.64 9.01
N LYS A 1145 10.18 -77.01 10.17
CA LYS A 1145 11.48 -76.51 10.61
C LYS A 1145 12.38 -77.70 10.95
N GLY A 1146 13.54 -77.79 10.29
CA GLY A 1146 14.48 -78.90 10.47
C GLY A 1146 14.37 -80.03 9.42
N LYS A 1147 13.37 -79.99 8.53
CA LYS A 1147 13.22 -80.93 7.40
C LYS A 1147 14.10 -80.58 6.18
N GLY A 1148 15.07 -79.68 6.32
CA GLY A 1148 15.97 -79.23 5.24
C GLY A 1148 15.31 -78.36 4.14
N MET A 1149 14.01 -78.08 4.24
CA MET A 1149 13.27 -77.28 3.25
C MET A 1149 13.57 -75.77 3.40
N GLN A 1150 13.78 -75.07 2.28
CA GLN A 1150 13.91 -73.61 2.22
C GLN A 1150 12.81 -73.03 1.32
N ALA A 1151 12.12 -71.98 1.79
CA ALA A 1151 10.92 -71.47 1.16
C ALA A 1151 11.17 -70.88 -0.23
N ASP A 1152 12.31 -70.22 -0.43
CA ASP A 1152 12.76 -69.68 -1.72
C ASP A 1152 13.01 -70.79 -2.75
N THR A 1153 13.70 -71.86 -2.34
CA THR A 1153 14.02 -73.01 -3.19
C THR A 1153 12.75 -73.79 -3.55
N PHE A 1154 11.87 -74.03 -2.56
CA PHE A 1154 10.57 -74.65 -2.79
C PHE A 1154 9.72 -73.82 -3.75
N MET A 1155 9.62 -72.50 -3.51
CA MET A 1155 8.82 -71.62 -4.35
C MET A 1155 9.34 -71.60 -5.78
N LYS A 1156 10.67 -71.55 -5.98
CA LYS A 1156 11.26 -71.60 -7.32
C LYS A 1156 10.87 -72.88 -8.08
N GLN A 1157 10.97 -74.04 -7.43
CA GLN A 1157 10.57 -75.33 -8.02
C GLN A 1157 9.08 -75.39 -8.37
N VAL A 1158 8.21 -74.85 -7.51
CA VAL A 1158 6.77 -74.78 -7.78
C VAL A 1158 6.46 -73.83 -8.95
N MET A 1159 7.09 -72.66 -8.98
CA MET A 1159 6.81 -71.64 -10.01
C MET A 1159 7.39 -72.02 -11.38
N GLU A 1160 8.44 -72.85 -11.46
CA GLU A 1160 8.98 -73.39 -12.73
C GLU A 1160 7.91 -74.15 -13.54
N SER A 1161 7.00 -74.87 -12.87
CA SER A 1161 5.93 -75.63 -13.53
C SER A 1161 4.88 -74.78 -14.26
N VAL A 1162 4.86 -73.47 -13.99
CA VAL A 1162 3.87 -72.53 -14.53
C VAL A 1162 4.52 -71.28 -15.14
N GLU A 1163 5.82 -71.33 -15.43
CA GLU A 1163 6.61 -70.21 -15.97
C GLU A 1163 6.44 -68.92 -15.14
N GLY A 1164 6.30 -69.07 -13.82
CA GLY A 1164 6.05 -67.96 -12.91
C GLY A 1164 7.32 -67.41 -12.24
N ASN A 1165 7.18 -66.20 -11.70
CA ASN A 1165 8.23 -65.55 -10.94
C ASN A 1165 8.15 -65.96 -9.46
N SER A 1166 9.30 -66.08 -8.81
CA SER A 1166 9.43 -66.33 -7.37
C SER A 1166 10.39 -65.33 -6.73
N GLY A 1167 10.15 -65.00 -5.46
CA GLY A 1167 11.02 -64.13 -4.67
C GLY A 1167 10.77 -64.26 -3.17
N GLY A 1168 11.78 -63.99 -2.35
CA GLY A 1168 11.68 -64.12 -0.90
C GLY A 1168 12.97 -64.63 -0.27
N GLY A 1169 12.87 -65.18 0.94
CA GLY A 1169 14.01 -65.76 1.66
C GLY A 1169 13.69 -67.13 2.23
N LYS A 1170 14.67 -67.70 2.96
CA LYS A 1170 14.65 -69.10 3.43
C LYS A 1170 13.40 -69.52 4.21
N ASN A 1171 12.76 -68.60 4.94
CA ASN A 1171 11.59 -68.91 5.77
C ASN A 1171 10.26 -68.48 5.15
N LYS A 1172 10.28 -67.56 4.19
CA LYS A 1172 9.06 -67.03 3.56
C LYS A 1172 9.33 -66.60 2.13
N ALA A 1173 8.52 -67.11 1.22
CA ALA A 1173 8.63 -66.80 -0.21
C ALA A 1173 7.26 -66.53 -0.83
N PHE A 1174 7.28 -65.77 -1.90
CA PHE A 1174 6.12 -65.38 -2.69
C PHE A 1174 6.33 -65.79 -4.14
N GLY A 1175 5.24 -66.16 -4.80
CA GLY A 1175 5.22 -66.48 -6.21
C GLY A 1175 4.10 -65.75 -6.93
N SER A 1176 4.31 -65.45 -8.20
CA SER A 1176 3.29 -64.90 -9.09
C SER A 1176 3.41 -65.49 -10.49
N SER A 1177 2.28 -65.87 -11.09
CA SER A 1177 2.20 -66.32 -12.48
C SER A 1177 1.02 -65.65 -13.20
N GLY A 1178 0.88 -65.92 -14.50
CA GLY A 1178 -0.32 -65.55 -15.24
C GLY A 1178 -1.61 -66.17 -14.66
N LYS A 1179 -2.74 -65.69 -15.16
CA LYS A 1179 -4.10 -66.09 -14.77
C LYS A 1179 -4.33 -67.62 -14.87
N ASP A 1180 -5.27 -68.12 -14.07
CA ASP A 1180 -5.83 -69.49 -14.14
C ASP A 1180 -4.83 -70.63 -13.87
N LYS A 1181 -3.66 -70.32 -13.29
CA LYS A 1181 -2.64 -71.30 -12.90
C LYS A 1181 -2.78 -71.83 -11.48
N GLY A 1182 -3.77 -71.37 -10.71
CA GLY A 1182 -3.94 -71.71 -9.28
C GLY A 1182 -3.99 -73.22 -8.99
N THR A 1183 -4.73 -73.98 -9.79
CA THR A 1183 -4.83 -75.45 -9.64
C THR A 1183 -3.51 -76.14 -9.95
N THR A 1184 -2.82 -75.71 -11.01
CA THR A 1184 -1.51 -76.25 -11.40
C THR A 1184 -0.45 -75.95 -10.35
N ILE A 1185 -0.42 -74.72 -9.81
CA ILE A 1185 0.48 -74.33 -8.71
C ILE A 1185 0.19 -75.18 -7.46
N LYS A 1186 -1.09 -75.40 -7.13
CA LYS A 1186 -1.47 -76.24 -5.99
C LYS A 1186 -0.95 -77.67 -6.15
N GLN A 1187 -1.18 -78.29 -7.32
CA GLN A 1187 -0.70 -79.64 -7.62
C GLN A 1187 0.82 -79.72 -7.61
N ALA A 1188 1.51 -78.74 -8.18
CA ALA A 1188 2.97 -78.67 -8.15
C ALA A 1188 3.50 -78.55 -6.72
N ALA A 1189 2.86 -77.74 -5.86
CA ALA A 1189 3.23 -77.65 -4.45
C ALA A 1189 3.01 -78.98 -3.69
N GLU A 1190 1.90 -79.67 -3.97
CA GLU A 1190 1.59 -81.00 -3.42
C GLU A 1190 2.58 -82.09 -3.89
N GLU A 1191 3.12 -81.99 -5.11
CA GLU A 1191 4.15 -82.89 -5.63
C GLU A 1191 5.54 -82.58 -5.05
N VAL A 1192 5.91 -81.30 -4.98
CA VAL A 1192 7.22 -80.88 -4.46
C VAL A 1192 7.35 -81.21 -2.98
N ILE A 1193 6.29 -81.04 -2.19
CA ILE A 1193 6.34 -81.31 -0.74
C ILE A 1193 6.61 -82.79 -0.42
N LYS A 1194 6.17 -83.74 -1.27
CA LYS A 1194 6.47 -85.19 -1.11
C LYS A 1194 7.96 -85.49 -1.09
N LYS A 1195 8.82 -84.63 -1.64
CA LYS A 1195 10.28 -84.80 -1.60
C LYS A 1195 10.89 -84.48 -0.23
N TYR A 1196 10.14 -83.82 0.65
CA TYR A 1196 10.60 -83.35 1.97
C TYR A 1196 9.86 -84.01 3.13
N LEU A 1197 8.77 -84.73 2.86
CA LEU A 1197 7.99 -85.50 3.83
C LEU A 1197 8.48 -86.93 3.87
#